data_AF-A0A2I3MUJ4-F1
#
_entry.id   AF-A0A2I3MUJ4-F1
#
_cell.length_a   1.000
_cell.length_b   1.000
_cell.length_c   1.000
_cell.angle_alpha   90.00
_cell.angle_beta   90.00
_cell.angle_gamma   90.00
#
_symmetry.space_group_name_H-M   'P 1'
#
loop_
_entity.id
_entity.type
_entity.pdbx_description
1 polymer ?
#
loop_
_entity_poly.entity_id
_entity_poly.type
_entity_poly.pdbx_seq_one_letter_code
_entity_poly.pdbx_strand_id
1 'polypeptide(L)'
;MEPRLLCWTALFLLAGWCLPGLPCPSRCLCFKSTIRCMHLMLDHIPQIPQQTTVLDLRFNRIREIPGSAFKKLKNLNTLLLNNNHIRKISRSAFEGLENLQYLYLYKNEIHALDKQTFKGLISLEHLYIHFNQLETLQPETFGDLPKLERLFLHNNKLSKIPAGSFSNLDSLKRLRLDSNVLVCDCDLMWLGELLQGFAQQGHTQAAATCEYPRRLQGRAVASVTVEEFHCQSPRITFEPQDVEVPSGNTVYFTCRAEGNPKPEIIWIHNNHSLDLEDDTRLNMFDDGTLMIQNTRESDQGVYQCMARNSVGEAKTQSAMLRYSSRPVKPAFVIQPQDTEVLIGTSTTLECMATGHPHPHITWTRDNGLELDGSRHVATSSGLYLQNITQRDHGRFTCHANNSYGSVQAAANIIVQAPPQFTVAPKDQVVLEEHAVEWLCEAEGNPPPVIVWTKTGGQLPVEGRHTVLSSGILRIDHAAQHDQGQYECQAVSSLGVKKVSVQLTVKPKALAVFTQRPQDTSVEVGKNINISCHAQGEPQPIITWNKEGVQITESGKFHVDGEGTLTIYDAGFPDQGRYECVARNSFGLVMTNMFLTVTAIQGRQAGDDFVESSILDAVQRVDSAINSTRRHLFSQKPHTSSDLLAQFHYPRDPLIVETARAGEIFEHTLQLIRERAKQGLTVDLEGKEFRYNDLVSPRSLGLIASLSGCTARRPLPNCSHPCFHRKYRAHDGTCNNLQQPTWGAALTAFARLLQPAYQDGIHSPRGLGLPMGSRQPLPPPRLVATVWARAAAVTPDHSYTRMLMHWGWFLEHDLDHTVPALSTARFLDGRPCSSVCTNDPPCFPMNTRHANPGGTHAPCMLFARSSPACASGRPSAKVGSVYAREQINQQTAYIDGSNVYGSSERESQALRDPSVLRGLLRTGLPWPPSGKHLLPFSTDPPTGCERQEQDSPCFLAGDHRANEHLALTAMHTLWFREHNRVARELSALNPHWDGDTVYQEARKIVGAELQHITYSHWLPKVLGDPGTRMLRGYRGYNPNVNAGIINSFATAAFRFGHILINPILYRLNDTLGEISEGHLPFNKALFSPSRIIKEGGIDPVLRGLFGVAAKWRAPSYLLSLELTQRLFSAAYSTAVDSAATIIQRGRDHGIPPYVDFRVFCNLTSVKNFEDLQNEIKDSEIRQKLRKFYASFGWKCRNSMNVS
;
A
#
# COMPACT_ATOMS: atom_id res chain seq x y z
N MET A 1 31.31 -53.20 49.07
CA MET A 1 30.61 -52.43 50.13
C MET A 1 29.11 -52.67 49.96
N GLU A 2 28.46 -53.01 51.07
CA GLU A 2 27.10 -53.53 51.32
C GLU A 2 25.91 -52.68 50.79
N PRO A 3 24.63 -53.15 50.81
CA PRO A 3 24.11 -54.50 50.51
C PRO A 3 22.75 -54.56 49.72
N ARG A 4 22.48 -55.71 49.07
CA ARG A 4 21.18 -56.45 48.86
C ARG A 4 20.05 -55.78 48.04
N LEU A 5 19.50 -56.34 46.96
CA LEU A 5 19.02 -57.72 46.74
C LEU A 5 18.89 -58.06 45.23
N LEU A 6 19.56 -59.15 44.83
CA LEU A 6 19.24 -60.20 43.81
C LEU A 6 18.91 -59.83 42.35
N CYS A 7 19.33 -60.56 41.32
CA CYS A 7 20.46 -61.45 41.04
C CYS A 7 20.36 -61.76 39.53
N TRP A 8 21.47 -61.73 38.79
CA TRP A 8 21.55 -62.09 37.38
C TRP A 8 22.03 -63.54 37.22
N THR A 9 21.31 -64.36 36.45
CA THR A 9 21.69 -65.61 35.74
C THR A 9 20.38 -66.21 35.17
N ALA A 10 20.20 -66.35 33.85
CA ALA A 10 20.62 -67.45 32.98
C ALA A 10 19.71 -68.71 33.05
N LEU A 11 19.24 -69.15 31.86
CA LEU A 11 18.58 -70.44 31.49
C LEU A 11 17.14 -70.64 32.03
N PHE A 12 16.15 -71.24 31.35
CA PHE A 12 16.03 -71.98 30.08
C PHE A 12 14.53 -72.19 29.76
N LEU A 13 14.20 -72.42 28.47
CA LEU A 13 13.18 -73.35 27.92
C LEU A 13 11.81 -73.55 28.62
N LEU A 14 10.71 -73.27 27.91
CA LEU A 14 9.80 -74.28 27.30
C LEU A 14 8.60 -73.62 26.59
N ALA A 15 8.18 -74.27 25.51
CA ALA A 15 7.13 -73.90 24.57
C ALA A 15 5.69 -74.13 25.10
N GLY A 16 4.70 -73.60 24.38
CA GLY A 16 3.28 -74.01 24.46
C GLY A 16 2.31 -72.82 24.48
N TRP A 17 1.84 -72.32 23.34
CA TRP A 17 0.48 -72.57 22.78
C TRP A 17 -0.64 -72.14 23.77
N CYS A 18 -1.63 -71.30 23.47
CA CYS A 18 -2.40 -71.15 22.23
C CYS A 18 -3.38 -69.95 22.33
N LEU A 19 -3.79 -69.46 21.14
CA LEU A 19 -5.03 -68.73 20.77
C LEU A 19 -4.91 -67.26 20.28
N PRO A 20 -5.65 -66.91 19.21
CA PRO A 20 -5.40 -65.74 18.39
C PRO A 20 -6.04 -64.49 19.00
N GLY A 21 -5.21 -63.62 19.58
CA GLY A 21 -5.64 -62.33 20.15
C GLY A 21 -5.25 -61.18 19.22
N LEU A 22 -6.25 -60.37 18.84
CA LEU A 22 -6.20 -59.15 18.02
C LEU A 22 -4.90 -58.31 18.12
N PRO A 23 -4.50 -57.60 17.06
CA PRO A 23 -3.24 -56.86 17.02
C PRO A 23 -3.24 -55.77 18.10
N CYS A 24 -2.43 -55.98 19.14
CA CYS A 24 -2.10 -54.92 20.09
C CYS A 24 -1.34 -53.82 19.32
N PRO A 25 -1.67 -52.53 19.51
CA PRO A 25 -0.96 -51.45 18.83
C PRO A 25 0.52 -51.47 19.19
N SER A 26 1.40 -51.21 18.22
CA SER A 26 2.85 -51.25 18.41
C SER A 26 3.27 -50.36 19.58
N ARG A 27 4.10 -50.90 20.49
CA ARG A 27 4.63 -50.24 21.70
C ARG A 27 3.61 -50.05 22.83
N CYS A 28 2.33 -50.37 22.64
CA CYS A 28 1.34 -50.35 23.71
C CYS A 28 1.35 -51.65 24.52
N LEU A 29 0.92 -51.57 25.78
CA LEU A 29 0.67 -52.71 26.66
C LEU A 29 -0.82 -53.06 26.61
N CYS A 30 -1.15 -54.25 26.13
CA CYS A 30 -2.52 -54.75 26.05
C CYS A 30 -2.74 -55.87 27.07
N PHE A 31 -3.72 -55.70 27.95
CA PHE A 31 -4.13 -56.73 28.91
C PHE A 31 -5.66 -56.85 28.93
N LYS A 32 -6.19 -57.97 28.45
CA LYS A 32 -7.62 -58.18 28.23
C LYS A 32 -8.21 -57.04 27.37
N SER A 33 -9.19 -56.31 27.90
CA SER A 33 -9.84 -55.15 27.28
C SER A 33 -9.20 -53.81 27.69
N THR A 34 -8.08 -53.82 28.40
CA THR A 34 -7.35 -52.60 28.79
C THR A 34 -6.16 -52.39 27.87
N ILE A 35 -6.10 -51.22 27.26
CA ILE A 35 -5.02 -50.81 26.35
C ILE A 35 -4.31 -49.61 26.97
N ARG A 36 -3.02 -49.78 27.27
CA ARG A 36 -2.17 -48.73 27.85
C ARG A 36 -1.08 -48.33 26.88
N CYS A 37 -1.18 -47.10 26.40
CA CYS A 37 -0.25 -46.50 25.46
C CYS A 37 0.37 -45.21 26.05
N MET A 38 0.76 -45.23 27.32
CA MET A 38 1.29 -44.05 28.02
C MET A 38 2.81 -43.87 27.84
N HIS A 39 3.32 -42.64 27.90
CA HIS A 39 4.76 -42.32 27.78
C HIS A 39 5.42 -42.78 26.47
N LEU A 40 4.62 -42.97 25.42
CA LEU A 40 5.09 -43.47 24.12
C LEU A 40 5.44 -42.35 23.13
N MET A 41 5.27 -41.09 23.55
CA MET A 41 5.43 -39.91 22.70
C MET A 41 4.49 -39.91 21.48
N LEU A 42 3.31 -40.50 21.60
CA LEU A 42 2.32 -40.55 20.52
C LEU A 42 1.82 -39.15 20.19
N ASP A 43 1.83 -38.77 18.92
CA ASP A 43 1.26 -37.53 18.40
C ASP A 43 -0.16 -37.69 17.84
N HIS A 44 -0.60 -38.94 17.62
CA HIS A 44 -1.94 -39.31 17.18
C HIS A 44 -2.47 -40.53 17.96
N ILE A 45 -3.79 -40.74 17.91
CA ILE A 45 -4.45 -41.90 18.52
C ILE A 45 -4.18 -43.13 17.63
N PRO A 46 -3.54 -44.19 18.13
CA PRO A 46 -3.28 -45.39 17.34
C PRO A 46 -4.57 -46.19 17.10
N GLN A 47 -4.55 -47.15 16.18
CA GLN A 47 -5.70 -48.02 15.93
C GLN A 47 -5.98 -48.89 17.16
N ILE A 48 -7.12 -48.67 17.84
CA ILE A 48 -7.47 -49.36 19.09
C ILE A 48 -8.43 -50.53 18.81
N PRO A 49 -8.22 -51.72 19.41
CA PRO A 49 -9.15 -52.85 19.30
C PRO A 49 -10.56 -52.53 19.81
N GLN A 50 -11.61 -52.99 19.11
CA GLN A 50 -13.01 -52.65 19.41
C GLN A 50 -13.50 -53.11 20.79
N GLN A 51 -12.93 -54.21 21.31
CA GLN A 51 -13.28 -54.77 22.62
C GLN A 51 -12.69 -53.99 23.82
N THR A 52 -12.05 -52.83 23.58
CA THR A 52 -11.40 -52.04 24.62
C THR A 52 -12.42 -51.42 25.58
N THR A 53 -12.24 -51.63 26.88
CA THR A 53 -13.05 -51.05 27.97
C THR A 53 -12.32 -49.94 28.71
N VAL A 54 -10.99 -49.96 28.72
CA VAL A 54 -10.15 -48.91 29.32
C VAL A 54 -9.04 -48.54 28.34
N LEU A 55 -8.97 -47.27 27.98
CA LEU A 55 -7.95 -46.73 27.08
C LEU A 55 -7.14 -45.65 27.79
N ASP A 56 -5.86 -45.94 28.02
CA ASP A 56 -4.93 -45.01 28.66
C ASP A 56 -3.94 -44.44 27.63
N LEU A 57 -4.14 -43.17 27.29
CA LEU A 57 -3.33 -42.40 26.35
C LEU A 57 -2.58 -41.25 27.04
N ARG A 58 -2.42 -41.30 28.37
CA ARG A 58 -1.79 -40.21 29.13
C ARG A 58 -0.30 -40.07 28.84
N PHE A 59 0.23 -38.87 29.11
CA PHE A 59 1.66 -38.56 28.97
C PHE A 59 2.21 -38.83 27.55
N ASN A 60 1.44 -38.42 26.55
CA ASN A 60 1.85 -38.43 25.15
C ASN A 60 1.89 -37.00 24.61
N ARG A 61 1.90 -36.85 23.29
CA ARG A 61 1.99 -35.58 22.57
C ARG A 61 0.79 -35.35 21.64
N ILE A 62 -0.36 -35.96 21.94
CA ILE A 62 -1.56 -35.88 21.09
C ILE A 62 -2.07 -34.43 21.09
N ARG A 63 -2.31 -33.87 19.90
CA ARG A 63 -2.72 -32.45 19.72
C ARG A 63 -4.19 -32.24 19.34
N GLU A 64 -4.81 -33.24 18.71
CA GLU A 64 -6.20 -33.15 18.25
C GLU A 64 -6.91 -34.49 18.43
N ILE A 65 -8.19 -34.44 18.80
CA ILE A 65 -9.09 -35.60 18.76
C ILE A 65 -10.00 -35.45 17.53
N PRO A 66 -9.76 -36.21 16.45
CA PRO A 66 -10.55 -36.11 15.23
C PRO A 66 -11.99 -36.61 15.45
N GLY A 67 -12.89 -36.23 14.53
CA GLY A 67 -14.28 -36.69 14.55
C GLY A 67 -14.37 -38.21 14.49
N SER A 68 -15.27 -38.78 15.29
CA SER A 68 -15.51 -40.22 15.36
C SER A 68 -14.27 -41.07 15.70
N ALA A 69 -13.23 -40.49 16.31
CA ALA A 69 -11.97 -41.16 16.66
C ALA A 69 -12.17 -42.45 17.47
N PHE A 70 -13.19 -42.46 18.33
CA PHE A 70 -13.50 -43.57 19.21
C PHE A 70 -14.81 -44.29 18.85
N LYS A 71 -15.43 -43.97 17.70
CA LYS A 71 -16.78 -44.46 17.32
C LYS A 71 -16.91 -45.99 17.30
N LYS A 72 -15.81 -46.70 17.08
CA LYS A 72 -15.77 -48.17 17.07
C LYS A 72 -15.60 -48.79 18.46
N LEU A 73 -15.35 -48.01 19.51
CA LEU A 73 -15.03 -48.46 20.87
C LEU A 73 -16.27 -48.43 21.78
N LYS A 74 -17.36 -49.09 21.38
CA LYS A 74 -18.66 -49.03 22.06
C LYS A 74 -18.65 -49.55 23.52
N ASN A 75 -17.65 -50.36 23.88
CA ASN A 75 -17.49 -50.93 25.22
C ASN A 75 -16.62 -50.06 26.16
N LEU A 76 -16.14 -48.91 25.68
CA LEU A 76 -15.22 -48.06 26.43
C LEU A 76 -15.92 -47.42 27.63
N ASN A 77 -15.43 -47.72 28.84
CA ASN A 77 -15.92 -47.17 30.09
C ASN A 77 -15.01 -46.04 30.58
N THR A 78 -13.69 -46.21 30.46
CA THR A 78 -12.70 -45.24 30.96
C THR A 78 -11.77 -44.79 29.84
N LEU A 79 -11.67 -43.47 29.65
CA LEU A 79 -10.79 -42.85 28.67
C LEU A 79 -9.88 -41.82 29.35
N LEU A 80 -8.57 -42.08 29.30
CA LEU A 80 -7.57 -41.21 29.90
C LEU A 80 -6.73 -40.52 28.83
N LEU A 81 -6.93 -39.21 28.68
CA LEU A 81 -6.29 -38.34 27.69
C LEU A 81 -5.50 -37.19 28.33
N ASN A 82 -5.39 -37.16 29.66
CA ASN A 82 -4.71 -36.10 30.39
C ASN A 82 -3.18 -36.12 30.25
N ASN A 83 -2.53 -34.98 30.46
CA ASN A 83 -1.10 -34.76 30.18
C ASN A 83 -0.75 -35.05 28.71
N ASN A 84 -1.46 -34.41 27.80
CA ASN A 84 -1.16 -34.36 26.36
C ASN A 84 -1.08 -32.88 25.93
N HIS A 85 -1.08 -32.63 24.62
CA HIS A 85 -1.09 -31.28 24.03
C HIS A 85 -2.41 -31.00 23.28
N ILE A 86 -3.53 -31.58 23.74
CA ILE A 86 -4.80 -31.53 23.02
C ILE A 86 -5.31 -30.09 23.02
N ARG A 87 -5.43 -29.49 21.83
CA ARG A 87 -5.98 -28.14 21.63
C ARG A 87 -7.38 -28.14 21.04
N LYS A 88 -7.67 -29.15 20.22
CA LYS A 88 -8.90 -29.24 19.43
C LYS A 88 -9.57 -30.59 19.62
N ILE A 89 -10.88 -30.55 19.87
CA ILE A 89 -11.75 -31.72 19.97
C ILE A 89 -12.87 -31.50 18.95
N SER A 90 -13.06 -32.44 18.03
CA SER A 90 -14.18 -32.38 17.08
C SER A 90 -15.54 -32.52 17.80
N ARG A 91 -16.60 -31.89 17.29
CA ARG A 91 -17.97 -31.99 17.83
C ARG A 91 -18.51 -33.43 17.88
N SER A 92 -17.97 -34.34 17.06
CA SER A 92 -18.32 -35.77 17.04
C SER A 92 -17.20 -36.68 17.57
N ALA A 93 -16.22 -36.14 18.31
CA ALA A 93 -15.06 -36.89 18.77
C ALA A 93 -15.42 -38.11 19.63
N PHE A 94 -16.42 -37.96 20.50
CA PHE A 94 -16.88 -38.99 21.44
C PHE A 94 -18.18 -39.67 20.99
N GLU A 95 -18.56 -39.50 19.72
CA GLU A 95 -19.76 -40.12 19.14
C GLU A 95 -19.71 -41.65 19.30
N GLY A 96 -20.80 -42.23 19.82
CA GLY A 96 -20.95 -43.67 20.00
C GLY A 96 -20.36 -44.24 21.30
N LEU A 97 -19.93 -43.39 22.24
CA LEU A 97 -19.39 -43.78 23.56
C LEU A 97 -20.44 -43.74 24.69
N GLU A 98 -21.62 -44.32 24.48
CA GLU A 98 -22.75 -44.27 25.43
C GLU A 98 -22.44 -44.93 26.79
N ASN A 99 -21.46 -45.84 26.85
CA ASN A 99 -21.02 -46.56 28.06
C ASN A 99 -19.89 -45.87 28.83
N LEU A 100 -19.38 -44.74 28.34
CA LEU A 100 -18.25 -44.05 28.97
C LEU A 100 -18.67 -43.43 30.30
N GLN A 101 -18.00 -43.80 31.40
CA GLN A 101 -18.26 -43.31 32.75
C GLN A 101 -17.21 -42.30 33.22
N TYR A 102 -15.96 -42.46 32.78
CA TYR A 102 -14.82 -41.65 33.25
C TYR A 102 -14.05 -41.06 32.07
N LEU A 103 -14.01 -39.72 32.01
CA LEU A 103 -13.28 -38.98 30.98
C LEU A 103 -12.28 -38.00 31.60
N TYR A 104 -10.99 -38.24 31.33
CA TYR A 104 -9.91 -37.40 31.81
C TYR A 104 -9.27 -36.59 30.68
N LEU A 105 -9.50 -35.29 30.66
CA LEU A 105 -8.98 -34.32 29.67
C LEU A 105 -8.10 -33.24 30.31
N TYR A 106 -7.84 -33.31 31.60
CA TYR A 106 -7.09 -32.30 32.35
C TYR A 106 -5.60 -32.22 31.94
N LYS A 107 -4.93 -31.08 32.22
CA LYS A 107 -3.54 -30.83 31.79
C LYS A 107 -3.35 -31.04 30.28
N ASN A 108 -4.12 -30.30 29.51
CA ASN A 108 -4.04 -30.19 28.05
C ASN A 108 -4.05 -28.70 27.67
N GLU A 109 -4.31 -28.38 26.40
CA GLU A 109 -4.28 -27.02 25.85
C GLU A 109 -5.63 -26.66 25.20
N ILE A 110 -6.75 -27.16 25.74
CA ILE A 110 -8.10 -26.99 25.18
C ILE A 110 -8.59 -25.55 25.42
N HIS A 111 -8.94 -24.84 24.36
CA HIS A 111 -9.39 -23.43 24.41
C HIS A 111 -10.91 -23.23 24.38
N ALA A 112 -11.64 -24.14 23.74
CA ALA A 112 -13.09 -24.06 23.59
C ALA A 112 -13.71 -25.46 23.53
N LEU A 113 -14.99 -25.54 23.88
CA LEU A 113 -15.83 -26.73 23.77
C LEU A 113 -17.08 -26.37 22.97
N ASP A 114 -17.41 -27.19 21.98
CA ASP A 114 -18.68 -27.07 21.25
C ASP A 114 -19.81 -27.69 22.09
N LYS A 115 -21.03 -27.13 22.05
CA LYS A 115 -22.18 -27.64 22.82
C LYS A 115 -22.53 -29.11 22.53
N GLN A 116 -22.13 -29.64 21.38
CA GLN A 116 -22.34 -31.04 21.00
C GLN A 116 -21.18 -31.98 21.39
N THR A 117 -20.08 -31.46 21.91
CA THR A 117 -18.84 -32.24 22.16
C THR A 117 -19.10 -33.48 23.03
N PHE A 118 -19.91 -33.35 24.08
CA PHE A 118 -20.24 -34.44 25.01
C PHE A 118 -21.62 -35.06 24.76
N LYS A 119 -22.27 -34.71 23.65
CA LYS A 119 -23.60 -35.19 23.33
C LYS A 119 -23.61 -36.72 23.22
N GLY A 120 -24.58 -37.36 23.87
CA GLY A 120 -24.75 -38.82 23.85
C GLY A 120 -23.90 -39.58 24.87
N LEU A 121 -23.12 -38.90 25.72
CA LEU A 121 -22.38 -39.52 26.83
C LEU A 121 -23.29 -39.73 28.07
N ILE A 122 -24.42 -40.41 27.86
CA ILE A 122 -25.50 -40.56 28.84
C ILE A 122 -25.10 -41.32 30.12
N SER A 123 -24.00 -42.08 30.09
CA SER A 123 -23.47 -42.81 31.25
C SER A 123 -22.31 -42.09 31.97
N LEU A 124 -21.94 -40.88 31.55
CA LEU A 124 -20.77 -40.20 32.08
C LEU A 124 -21.00 -39.74 33.52
N GLU A 125 -20.16 -40.23 34.44
CA GLU A 125 -20.22 -39.90 35.87
C GLU A 125 -19.17 -38.84 36.24
N HIS A 126 -17.98 -38.90 35.65
CA HIS A 126 -16.86 -38.01 35.99
C HIS A 126 -16.20 -37.39 34.77
N LEU A 127 -16.14 -36.06 34.79
CA LEU A 127 -15.52 -35.26 33.74
C LEU A 127 -14.46 -34.31 34.33
N TYR A 128 -13.21 -34.53 33.94
CA TYR A 128 -12.06 -33.75 34.40
C TYR A 128 -11.45 -32.94 33.26
N ILE A 129 -11.68 -31.63 33.23
CA ILE A 129 -11.19 -30.71 32.18
C ILE A 129 -10.33 -29.55 32.76
N HIS A 130 -10.07 -29.56 34.07
CA HIS A 130 -9.19 -28.61 34.75
C HIS A 130 -7.75 -28.54 34.18
N PHE A 131 -7.00 -27.46 34.44
CA PHE A 131 -5.67 -27.20 33.83
C PHE A 131 -5.70 -27.23 32.30
N ASN A 132 -6.61 -26.44 31.71
CA ASN A 132 -6.71 -26.19 30.27
C ASN A 132 -6.74 -24.67 30.03
N GLN A 133 -7.21 -24.21 28.87
CA GLN A 133 -7.21 -22.81 28.47
C GLN A 133 -8.63 -22.30 28.12
N LEU A 134 -9.68 -22.88 28.71
CA LEU A 134 -11.07 -22.50 28.42
C LEU A 134 -11.37 -21.07 28.87
N GLU A 135 -11.83 -20.21 27.96
CA GLU A 135 -12.13 -18.79 28.25
C GLU A 135 -13.63 -18.50 28.46
N THR A 136 -14.50 -19.29 27.81
CA THR A 136 -15.95 -19.20 27.92
C THR A 136 -16.62 -20.58 27.72
N LEU A 137 -17.90 -20.69 28.07
CA LEU A 137 -18.75 -21.86 27.85
C LEU A 137 -19.97 -21.46 27.02
N GLN A 138 -20.46 -22.36 26.18
CA GLN A 138 -21.77 -22.18 25.53
C GLN A 138 -22.90 -22.66 26.46
N PRO A 139 -24.12 -22.09 26.36
CA PRO A 139 -25.29 -22.65 27.04
C PRO A 139 -25.45 -24.14 26.72
N GLU A 140 -25.89 -24.93 27.71
CA GLU A 140 -26.14 -26.37 27.56
C GLU A 140 -24.92 -27.22 27.16
N THR A 141 -23.68 -26.71 27.25
CA THR A 141 -22.46 -27.49 26.96
C THR A 141 -22.39 -28.83 27.72
N PHE A 142 -23.02 -28.89 28.90
CA PHE A 142 -23.11 -30.08 29.74
C PHE A 142 -24.56 -30.61 29.89
N GLY A 143 -25.53 -30.03 29.18
CA GLY A 143 -26.97 -30.25 29.42
C GLY A 143 -27.48 -31.68 29.17
N ASP A 144 -26.75 -32.48 28.40
CA ASP A 144 -27.09 -33.87 28.03
C ASP A 144 -26.32 -34.93 28.87
N LEU A 145 -25.93 -34.61 30.12
CA LEU A 145 -25.12 -35.48 31.00
C LEU A 145 -25.84 -35.84 32.31
N PRO A 146 -26.95 -36.62 32.27
CA PRO A 146 -27.86 -36.81 33.40
C PRO A 146 -27.25 -37.54 34.61
N LYS A 147 -26.17 -38.31 34.41
CA LYS A 147 -25.47 -39.07 35.46
C LYS A 147 -24.21 -38.38 35.99
N LEU A 148 -23.90 -37.17 35.53
CA LEU A 148 -22.65 -36.51 35.87
C LEU A 148 -22.62 -36.13 37.36
N GLU A 149 -21.75 -36.78 38.13
CA GLU A 149 -21.58 -36.52 39.56
C GLU A 149 -20.45 -35.52 39.85
N ARG A 150 -19.40 -35.49 39.00
CA ARG A 150 -18.23 -34.63 39.22
C ARG A 150 -17.80 -33.92 37.96
N LEU A 151 -17.71 -32.60 38.05
CA LEU A 151 -17.27 -31.71 36.97
C LEU A 151 -16.17 -30.77 37.46
N PHE A 152 -14.95 -30.97 36.97
CA PHE A 152 -13.79 -30.17 37.39
C PHE A 152 -13.33 -29.27 36.24
N LEU A 153 -13.51 -27.96 36.42
CA LEU A 153 -13.20 -26.89 35.47
C LEU A 153 -12.21 -25.85 36.02
N HIS A 154 -11.69 -26.05 37.23
CA HIS A 154 -10.70 -25.17 37.85
C HIS A 154 -9.41 -25.02 37.03
N ASN A 155 -8.64 -23.95 37.25
CA ASN A 155 -7.39 -23.70 36.51
C ASN A 155 -7.61 -23.65 34.98
N ASN A 156 -8.63 -22.90 34.57
CA ASN A 156 -8.88 -22.48 33.20
C ASN A 156 -8.87 -20.94 33.16
N LYS A 157 -9.45 -20.32 32.13
CA LYS A 157 -9.52 -18.87 31.95
C LYS A 157 -10.97 -18.36 31.89
N LEU A 158 -11.91 -19.11 32.46
CA LEU A 158 -13.34 -18.78 32.36
C LEU A 158 -13.59 -17.42 33.00
N SER A 159 -14.15 -16.50 32.22
CA SER A 159 -14.48 -15.15 32.68
C SER A 159 -15.98 -14.93 32.88
N LYS A 160 -16.80 -15.58 32.05
CA LYS A 160 -18.26 -15.60 32.13
C LYS A 160 -18.77 -17.03 32.01
N ILE A 161 -19.83 -17.36 32.75
CA ILE A 161 -20.56 -18.63 32.64
C ILE A 161 -22.03 -18.28 32.39
N PRO A 162 -22.57 -18.53 31.18
CA PRO A 162 -23.96 -18.22 30.87
C PRO A 162 -24.94 -19.03 31.74
N ALA A 163 -26.09 -18.43 32.08
CA ALA A 163 -27.19 -19.13 32.72
C ALA A 163 -27.61 -20.35 31.89
N GLY A 164 -27.92 -21.46 32.56
CA GLY A 164 -28.25 -22.73 31.89
C GLY A 164 -27.04 -23.56 31.43
N SER A 165 -25.79 -23.11 31.65
CA SER A 165 -24.60 -23.95 31.36
C SER A 165 -24.55 -25.25 32.17
N PHE A 166 -25.24 -25.28 33.32
CA PHE A 166 -25.34 -26.42 34.24
C PHE A 166 -26.79 -26.90 34.43
N SER A 167 -27.69 -26.60 33.48
CA SER A 167 -29.06 -27.12 33.51
C SER A 167 -29.07 -28.65 33.39
N ASN A 168 -30.08 -29.29 33.98
CA ASN A 168 -30.32 -30.74 33.91
C ASN A 168 -29.17 -31.63 34.46
N LEU A 169 -28.31 -31.08 35.33
CA LEU A 169 -27.24 -31.80 36.03
C LEU A 169 -27.66 -32.23 37.44
N ASP A 170 -28.82 -32.86 37.57
CA ASP A 170 -29.45 -33.19 38.88
C ASP A 170 -28.59 -34.13 39.75
N SER A 171 -27.71 -34.92 39.12
CA SER A 171 -26.80 -35.85 39.80
C SER A 171 -25.50 -35.19 40.29
N LEU A 172 -25.27 -33.91 40.01
CA LEU A 172 -23.99 -33.23 40.25
C LEU A 172 -23.73 -33.03 41.74
N LYS A 173 -22.70 -33.70 42.26
CA LYS A 173 -22.30 -33.68 43.68
C LYS A 173 -21.05 -32.83 43.93
N ARG A 174 -20.19 -32.64 42.94
CA ARG A 174 -18.95 -31.85 43.05
C ARG A 174 -18.66 -31.06 41.79
N LEU A 175 -18.65 -29.74 41.92
CA LEU A 175 -18.28 -28.79 40.89
C LEU A 175 -17.04 -28.01 41.34
N ARG A 176 -15.99 -27.91 40.53
CA ARG A 176 -14.82 -27.06 40.86
C ARG A 176 -14.59 -26.00 39.79
N LEU A 177 -14.61 -24.74 40.20
CA LEU A 177 -14.50 -23.57 39.32
C LEU A 177 -13.37 -22.61 39.73
N ASP A 178 -12.62 -22.93 40.78
CA ASP A 178 -11.58 -22.07 41.34
C ASP A 178 -10.42 -21.83 40.35
N SER A 179 -9.64 -20.77 40.57
CA SER A 179 -8.55 -20.38 39.66
C SER A 179 -9.03 -20.20 38.20
N ASN A 180 -10.16 -19.54 38.04
CA ASN A 180 -10.66 -18.97 36.79
C ASN A 180 -10.76 -17.44 36.96
N VAL A 181 -10.95 -16.70 35.87
CA VAL A 181 -10.93 -15.21 35.86
C VAL A 181 -12.36 -14.66 35.94
N LEU A 182 -13.17 -15.19 36.86
CA LEU A 182 -14.62 -14.93 36.89
C LEU A 182 -14.92 -13.45 37.15
N VAL A 183 -15.73 -12.87 36.27
CA VAL A 183 -16.26 -11.51 36.40
C VAL A 183 -17.59 -11.59 37.14
N CYS A 184 -17.60 -11.14 38.39
CA CYS A 184 -18.77 -11.08 39.25
C CYS A 184 -19.57 -9.81 38.97
N ASP A 185 -20.27 -9.81 37.84
CA ASP A 185 -21.30 -8.86 37.47
C ASP A 185 -22.68 -9.54 37.50
N CYS A 186 -23.72 -8.82 37.08
CA CYS A 186 -25.10 -9.32 37.13
C CYS A 186 -25.35 -10.58 36.30
N ASP A 187 -24.55 -10.85 35.27
CA ASP A 187 -24.69 -12.05 34.45
C ASP A 187 -24.28 -13.32 35.23
N LEU A 188 -23.51 -13.18 36.31
CA LEU A 188 -23.03 -14.29 37.14
C LEU A 188 -23.86 -14.51 38.42
N MET A 189 -24.90 -13.69 38.64
CA MET A 189 -25.72 -13.73 39.85
C MET A 189 -26.36 -15.12 40.09
N TRP A 190 -26.91 -15.73 39.04
CA TRP A 190 -27.53 -17.07 39.09
C TRP A 190 -26.57 -18.15 39.58
N LEU A 191 -25.27 -18.02 39.26
CA LEU A 191 -24.25 -18.98 39.68
C LEU A 191 -23.98 -18.83 41.17
N GLY A 192 -24.03 -17.61 41.71
CA GLY A 192 -23.98 -17.35 43.15
C GLY A 192 -25.08 -18.09 43.90
N GLU A 193 -26.32 -18.00 43.41
CA GLU A 193 -27.49 -18.70 43.99
C GLU A 193 -27.35 -20.23 43.92
N LEU A 194 -26.95 -20.76 42.76
CA LEU A 194 -26.73 -22.20 42.57
C LEU A 194 -25.66 -22.75 43.54
N LEU A 195 -24.53 -22.04 43.66
CA LEU A 195 -23.43 -22.45 44.55
C LEU A 195 -23.83 -22.35 46.03
N GLN A 196 -24.69 -21.40 46.40
CA GLN A 196 -25.29 -21.34 47.74
C GLN A 196 -26.14 -22.59 48.03
N GLY A 197 -26.96 -23.02 47.06
CA GLY A 197 -27.73 -24.26 47.16
C GLY A 197 -26.86 -25.49 47.39
N PHE A 198 -25.74 -25.61 46.67
CA PHE A 198 -24.78 -26.70 46.89
C PHE A 198 -24.12 -26.67 48.28
N ALA A 199 -23.82 -25.48 48.80
CA ALA A 199 -23.27 -25.34 50.15
C ALA A 199 -24.28 -25.79 51.23
N GLN A 200 -25.56 -25.46 51.06
CA GLN A 200 -26.64 -25.85 51.98
C GLN A 200 -26.92 -27.36 51.96
N GLN A 201 -26.73 -28.03 50.82
CA GLN A 201 -26.90 -29.48 50.66
C GLN A 201 -25.68 -30.31 51.14
N GLY A 202 -24.66 -29.67 51.73
CA GLY A 202 -23.48 -30.35 52.28
C GLY A 202 -22.43 -30.76 51.23
N HIS A 203 -22.49 -30.23 50.02
CA HIS A 203 -21.50 -30.48 48.96
C HIS A 203 -20.26 -29.58 49.17
N THR A 204 -19.09 -30.19 49.44
CA THR A 204 -17.96 -29.50 50.10
C THR A 204 -16.95 -28.78 49.20
N GLN A 205 -17.13 -28.69 47.87
CA GLN A 205 -16.05 -28.23 46.97
C GLN A 205 -16.45 -27.30 45.82
N ALA A 206 -17.57 -26.58 45.93
CA ALA A 206 -18.04 -25.62 44.92
C ALA A 206 -17.26 -24.29 44.92
N ALA A 207 -15.93 -24.36 44.96
CA ALA A 207 -15.05 -23.20 45.07
C ALA A 207 -15.08 -22.39 43.76
N ALA A 208 -15.65 -21.19 43.80
CA ALA A 208 -15.59 -20.18 42.74
C ALA A 208 -15.32 -18.82 43.42
N THR A 209 -14.33 -18.09 42.94
CA THR A 209 -13.97 -16.76 43.47
C THR A 209 -14.03 -15.72 42.38
N CYS A 210 -14.50 -14.53 42.72
CA CYS A 210 -14.48 -13.38 41.84
C CYS A 210 -13.04 -12.92 41.60
N GLU A 211 -12.69 -12.65 40.34
CA GLU A 211 -11.44 -11.98 39.98
C GLU A 211 -11.68 -10.49 39.69
N TYR A 212 -12.82 -10.19 39.06
CA TYR A 212 -13.30 -8.84 38.82
C TYR A 212 -14.76 -8.68 39.29
N PRO A 213 -15.22 -7.45 39.59
CA PRO A 213 -14.44 -6.21 39.71
C PRO A 213 -13.50 -6.26 40.93
N ARG A 214 -12.45 -5.41 40.97
CA ARG A 214 -11.43 -5.38 42.05
C ARG A 214 -12.04 -5.38 43.47
N ARG A 215 -13.18 -4.72 43.66
CA ARG A 215 -13.89 -4.67 44.97
C ARG A 215 -14.41 -6.03 45.46
N LEU A 216 -14.62 -6.98 44.56
CA LEU A 216 -15.04 -8.35 44.88
C LEU A 216 -13.91 -9.36 44.72
N GLN A 217 -12.71 -8.94 44.28
CA GLN A 217 -11.60 -9.84 44.00
C GLN A 217 -11.26 -10.73 45.21
N GLY A 218 -11.18 -12.04 44.98
CA GLY A 218 -10.94 -13.06 46.00
C GLY A 218 -12.17 -13.47 46.83
N ARG A 219 -13.31 -12.79 46.73
CA ARG A 219 -14.55 -13.21 47.40
C ARG A 219 -15.16 -14.43 46.71
N ALA A 220 -15.76 -15.32 47.49
CA ALA A 220 -16.51 -16.46 46.95
C ALA A 220 -17.77 -15.95 46.22
N VAL A 221 -18.02 -16.46 45.02
CA VAL A 221 -19.20 -16.05 44.22
C VAL A 221 -20.51 -16.30 44.99
N ALA A 222 -20.58 -17.39 45.75
CA ALA A 222 -21.73 -17.75 46.59
C ALA A 222 -21.98 -16.79 47.77
N SER A 223 -21.05 -15.88 48.09
CA SER A 223 -21.20 -14.93 49.20
C SER A 223 -21.36 -13.48 48.76
N VAL A 224 -21.56 -13.21 47.46
CA VAL A 224 -21.84 -11.88 46.91
C VAL A 224 -23.35 -11.67 46.86
N THR A 225 -23.85 -10.54 47.37
CA THR A 225 -25.29 -10.23 47.35
C THR A 225 -25.73 -9.59 46.03
N VAL A 226 -27.05 -9.57 45.76
CA VAL A 226 -27.65 -8.98 44.54
C VAL A 226 -27.27 -7.50 44.38
N GLU A 227 -27.27 -6.73 45.47
CA GLU A 227 -26.88 -5.32 45.47
C GLU A 227 -25.39 -5.16 45.16
N GLU A 228 -24.57 -6.09 45.66
CA GLU A 228 -23.14 -6.12 45.39
C GLU A 228 -22.84 -6.45 43.92
N PHE A 229 -23.74 -7.08 43.16
CA PHE A 229 -23.58 -7.25 41.71
C PHE A 229 -23.88 -5.97 40.89
N HIS A 230 -24.46 -4.92 41.50
CA HIS A 230 -24.86 -3.65 40.85
C HIS A 230 -25.87 -3.82 39.72
N CYS A 231 -26.94 -4.57 40.00
CA CYS A 231 -28.00 -4.86 39.04
C CYS A 231 -29.06 -3.76 39.01
N GLN A 232 -29.66 -3.56 37.84
CA GLN A 232 -30.65 -2.53 37.54
C GLN A 232 -31.95 -3.18 37.09
N SER A 233 -33.06 -2.82 37.75
CA SER A 233 -34.42 -3.19 37.34
C SER A 233 -34.74 -2.58 35.96
N PRO A 234 -35.62 -3.20 35.16
CA PRO A 234 -35.93 -2.71 33.82
C PRO A 234 -36.55 -1.32 33.88
N ARG A 235 -36.10 -0.44 32.99
CA ARG A 235 -36.62 0.91 32.77
C ARG A 235 -36.96 1.05 31.31
N ILE A 236 -38.20 1.36 31.02
CA ILE A 236 -38.64 1.60 29.64
C ILE A 236 -38.10 2.95 29.16
N THR A 237 -37.43 2.92 28.01
CA THR A 237 -36.83 4.09 27.35
C THR A 237 -37.58 4.49 26.09
N PHE A 238 -38.36 3.58 25.52
CA PHE A 238 -39.20 3.88 24.37
C PHE A 238 -40.55 3.19 24.51
N GLU A 239 -41.61 3.98 24.47
CA GLU A 239 -43.00 3.51 24.59
C GLU A 239 -43.67 3.39 23.21
N PRO A 240 -44.57 2.41 23.02
CA PRO A 240 -45.33 2.28 21.79
C PRO A 240 -46.32 3.42 21.60
N GLN A 241 -46.67 3.69 20.34
CA GLN A 241 -47.62 4.73 19.95
C GLN A 241 -48.78 4.14 19.16
N ASP A 242 -49.92 4.84 19.14
CA ASP A 242 -51.08 4.48 18.32
C ASP A 242 -50.72 4.38 16.84
N VAL A 243 -51.26 3.37 16.15
CA VAL A 243 -50.99 3.08 14.74
C VAL A 243 -52.30 2.96 13.95
N GLU A 244 -52.39 3.64 12.82
CA GLU A 244 -53.48 3.48 11.84
C GLU A 244 -52.91 2.98 10.50
N VAL A 245 -53.31 1.78 10.04
CA VAL A 245 -52.78 1.16 8.80
C VAL A 245 -53.88 0.47 8.01
N PRO A 246 -53.79 0.28 6.69
CA PRO A 246 -54.77 -0.54 5.97
C PRO A 246 -54.57 -2.04 6.12
N SER A 247 -55.60 -2.84 5.77
CA SER A 247 -55.58 -4.30 5.91
C SER A 247 -54.53 -4.96 5.02
N GLY A 248 -53.88 -5.99 5.56
CA GLY A 248 -52.82 -6.75 4.89
C GLY A 248 -51.42 -6.16 5.05
N ASN A 249 -51.29 -5.01 5.71
CA ASN A 249 -49.98 -4.43 6.00
C ASN A 249 -49.31 -5.04 7.22
N THR A 250 -48.02 -4.78 7.34
CA THR A 250 -47.26 -5.13 8.54
C THR A 250 -47.24 -3.94 9.50
N VAL A 251 -47.57 -4.18 10.77
CA VAL A 251 -47.56 -3.18 11.85
C VAL A 251 -46.41 -3.45 12.79
N TYR A 252 -45.84 -2.37 13.34
CA TYR A 252 -44.74 -2.42 14.28
C TYR A 252 -45.09 -1.63 15.53
N PHE A 253 -45.00 -2.26 16.69
CA PHE A 253 -45.04 -1.60 17.99
C PHE A 253 -43.66 -1.70 18.63
N THR A 254 -42.96 -0.57 18.74
CA THR A 254 -41.62 -0.54 19.33
C THR A 254 -41.70 -0.33 20.83
N CYS A 255 -41.04 -1.19 21.58
CA CYS A 255 -40.83 -1.05 23.01
C CYS A 255 -39.37 -1.31 23.33
N ARG A 256 -38.72 -0.37 24.01
CA ARG A 256 -37.32 -0.52 24.42
C ARG A 256 -37.19 -0.33 25.91
N ALA A 257 -36.38 -1.18 26.53
CA ALA A 257 -36.09 -1.08 27.95
C ALA A 257 -34.60 -1.30 28.21
N GLU A 258 -34.09 -0.56 29.18
CA GLU A 258 -32.75 -0.70 29.73
C GLU A 258 -32.83 -1.41 31.07
N GLY A 259 -31.84 -2.24 31.39
CA GLY A 259 -31.78 -2.97 32.65
C GLY A 259 -30.51 -3.81 32.67
N ASN A 260 -30.06 -4.17 33.86
CA ASN A 260 -28.87 -4.98 34.05
C ASN A 260 -29.18 -6.07 35.08
N PRO A 261 -29.42 -7.34 34.69
CA PRO A 261 -29.27 -7.92 33.36
C PRO A 261 -30.25 -7.37 32.31
N LYS A 262 -29.92 -7.54 31.02
CA LYS A 262 -30.77 -7.07 29.90
C LYS A 262 -32.22 -7.61 30.06
N PRO A 263 -33.25 -6.75 30.01
CA PRO A 263 -34.63 -7.19 30.17
C PRO A 263 -35.19 -7.92 28.94
N GLU A 264 -35.99 -8.95 29.21
CA GLU A 264 -36.90 -9.61 28.27
C GLU A 264 -38.13 -8.72 28.05
N ILE A 265 -38.61 -8.64 26.82
CA ILE A 265 -39.77 -7.85 26.44
C ILE A 265 -40.95 -8.79 26.16
N ILE A 266 -42.09 -8.50 26.77
CA ILE A 266 -43.33 -9.30 26.68
C ILE A 266 -44.45 -8.38 26.20
N TRP A 267 -45.14 -8.76 25.13
CA TRP A 267 -46.26 -7.98 24.59
C TRP A 267 -47.61 -8.49 25.06
N ILE A 268 -48.51 -7.56 25.34
CA ILE A 268 -49.86 -7.79 25.84
C ILE A 268 -50.84 -7.16 24.85
N HIS A 269 -51.77 -7.94 24.31
CA HIS A 269 -52.85 -7.48 23.44
C HIS A 269 -54.18 -7.66 24.15
N ASN A 270 -54.96 -6.58 24.28
CA ASN A 270 -56.27 -6.59 24.94
C ASN A 270 -56.26 -7.29 26.32
N ASN A 271 -55.24 -6.99 27.15
CA ASN A 271 -54.98 -7.57 28.47
C ASN A 271 -54.56 -9.06 28.51
N HIS A 272 -54.24 -9.68 27.38
CA HIS A 272 -53.69 -11.04 27.32
C HIS A 272 -52.26 -11.01 26.77
N SER A 273 -51.34 -11.75 27.39
CA SER A 273 -49.98 -11.91 26.85
C SER A 273 -50.06 -12.56 25.48
N LEU A 274 -49.38 -11.98 24.49
CA LEU A 274 -49.30 -12.54 23.16
C LEU A 274 -48.37 -13.75 23.18
N ASP A 275 -48.88 -14.88 22.72
CA ASP A 275 -48.06 -16.03 22.39
C ASP A 275 -47.58 -15.89 20.94
N LEU A 276 -46.27 -15.71 20.77
CA LEU A 276 -45.66 -15.51 19.46
C LEU A 276 -45.45 -16.83 18.71
N GLU A 277 -45.55 -17.99 19.39
CA GLU A 277 -45.38 -19.30 18.75
C GLU A 277 -46.66 -19.77 18.03
N ASP A 278 -47.83 -19.32 18.48
CA ASP A 278 -49.14 -19.76 17.98
C ASP A 278 -49.62 -19.02 16.71
N ASP A 279 -49.17 -17.78 16.48
CA ASP A 279 -49.50 -17.02 15.27
C ASP A 279 -48.23 -16.63 14.51
N THR A 280 -47.94 -17.38 13.45
CA THR A 280 -46.79 -17.16 12.54
C THR A 280 -46.69 -15.76 11.93
N ARG A 281 -47.74 -14.94 12.02
CA ARG A 281 -47.73 -13.53 11.59
C ARG A 281 -47.11 -12.60 12.62
N LEU A 282 -47.16 -12.96 13.90
CA LEU A 282 -46.58 -12.22 15.00
C LEU A 282 -45.11 -12.60 15.14
N ASN A 283 -44.24 -11.61 15.21
CA ASN A 283 -42.82 -11.80 15.44
C ASN A 283 -42.30 -10.69 16.35
N MET A 284 -41.26 -10.94 17.14
CA MET A 284 -40.63 -9.91 17.98
C MET A 284 -39.16 -9.81 17.63
N PHE A 285 -38.68 -8.59 17.40
CA PHE A 285 -37.27 -8.31 17.13
C PHE A 285 -36.45 -8.22 18.42
N ASP A 286 -35.13 -8.39 18.30
CA ASP A 286 -34.16 -8.36 19.42
C ASP A 286 -34.14 -7.04 20.22
N ASP A 287 -34.67 -5.97 19.64
CA ASP A 287 -34.81 -4.65 20.26
C ASP A 287 -36.12 -4.45 21.03
N GLY A 288 -37.00 -5.47 21.06
CA GLY A 288 -38.29 -5.45 21.75
C GLY A 288 -39.48 -5.03 20.88
N THR A 289 -39.27 -4.79 19.58
CA THR A 289 -40.33 -4.39 18.66
C THR A 289 -41.21 -5.57 18.26
N LEU A 290 -42.53 -5.48 18.50
CA LEU A 290 -43.52 -6.42 17.98
C LEU A 290 -43.84 -6.10 16.51
N MET A 291 -43.79 -7.11 15.66
CA MET A 291 -44.22 -7.09 14.27
C MET A 291 -45.48 -7.94 14.12
N ILE A 292 -46.48 -7.38 13.43
CA ILE A 292 -47.70 -8.10 13.05
C ILE A 292 -47.77 -8.07 11.53
N GLN A 293 -47.55 -9.20 10.88
CA GLN A 293 -47.60 -9.32 9.42
C GLN A 293 -49.02 -9.59 8.92
N ASN A 294 -49.34 -9.09 7.73
CA ASN A 294 -50.63 -9.32 7.08
C ASN A 294 -51.81 -9.06 8.02
N THR A 295 -51.89 -7.82 8.51
CA THR A 295 -52.83 -7.43 9.56
C THR A 295 -54.29 -7.62 9.12
N ARG A 296 -55.06 -8.24 10.01
CA ARG A 296 -56.49 -8.59 9.85
C ARG A 296 -57.37 -7.73 10.74
N GLU A 297 -58.65 -7.58 10.42
CA GLU A 297 -59.61 -6.86 11.27
C GLU A 297 -59.55 -7.28 12.75
N SER A 298 -59.28 -8.57 13.02
CA SER A 298 -59.12 -9.15 14.36
C SER A 298 -57.92 -8.63 15.16
N ASP A 299 -56.90 -8.05 14.51
CA ASP A 299 -55.69 -7.55 15.17
C ASP A 299 -55.91 -6.14 15.77
N GLN A 300 -57.03 -5.48 15.47
CA GLN A 300 -57.37 -4.21 16.12
C GLN A 300 -57.47 -4.37 17.64
N GLY A 301 -57.05 -3.34 18.37
CA GLY A 301 -57.11 -3.35 19.81
C GLY A 301 -55.93 -2.61 20.44
N VAL A 302 -55.76 -2.86 21.72
CA VAL A 302 -54.79 -2.16 22.58
C VAL A 302 -53.59 -3.05 22.83
N TYR A 303 -52.40 -2.52 22.58
CA TYR A 303 -51.11 -3.16 22.77
C TYR A 303 -50.33 -2.48 23.90
N GLN A 304 -49.79 -3.27 24.82
CA GLN A 304 -48.95 -2.82 25.92
C GLN A 304 -47.71 -3.71 26.00
N CYS A 305 -46.56 -3.11 26.26
CA CYS A 305 -45.31 -3.83 26.46
C CYS A 305 -44.97 -3.93 27.95
N MET A 306 -44.35 -5.04 28.35
CA MET A 306 -43.79 -5.29 29.67
C MET A 306 -42.33 -5.73 29.54
N ALA A 307 -41.40 -4.99 30.14
CA ALA A 307 -39.99 -5.35 30.24
C ALA A 307 -39.72 -6.03 31.58
N ARG A 308 -39.07 -7.20 31.58
CA ARG A 308 -38.80 -8.02 32.77
C ARG A 308 -37.37 -8.52 32.78
N ASN A 309 -36.67 -8.42 33.91
CA ASN A 309 -35.41 -9.13 34.12
C ASN A 309 -35.45 -9.83 35.51
N SER A 310 -34.34 -10.44 35.90
CA SER A 310 -34.20 -11.10 37.21
C SER A 310 -34.28 -10.15 38.41
N VAL A 311 -34.28 -8.83 38.19
CA VAL A 311 -34.32 -7.79 39.23
C VAL A 311 -35.71 -7.18 39.37
N GLY A 312 -36.55 -7.16 38.31
CA GLY A 312 -37.91 -6.62 38.37
C GLY A 312 -38.62 -6.52 37.02
N GLU A 313 -39.74 -5.78 36.98
CA GLU A 313 -40.55 -5.54 35.77
C GLU A 313 -41.01 -4.07 35.64
N ALA A 314 -41.24 -3.63 34.40
CA ALA A 314 -41.80 -2.32 34.05
C ALA A 314 -42.78 -2.45 32.87
N LYS A 315 -43.91 -1.72 32.89
CA LYS A 315 -44.94 -1.75 31.83
C LYS A 315 -45.09 -0.39 31.14
N THR A 316 -45.38 -0.39 29.85
CA THR A 316 -45.60 0.83 29.04
C THR A 316 -47.01 1.39 29.20
N GLN A 317 -47.26 2.58 28.67
CA GLN A 317 -48.62 2.97 28.29
C GLN A 317 -49.18 2.08 27.16
N SER A 318 -50.50 2.11 27.02
CA SER A 318 -51.27 1.36 26.01
C SER A 318 -51.31 2.10 24.68
N ALA A 319 -51.09 1.38 23.57
CA ALA A 319 -51.12 1.89 22.19
C ALA A 319 -52.23 1.21 21.37
N MET A 320 -52.98 1.97 20.56
CA MET A 320 -54.14 1.51 19.80
C MET A 320 -53.83 1.22 18.32
N LEU A 321 -54.27 0.06 17.81
CA LEU A 321 -54.24 -0.26 16.37
C LEU A 321 -55.60 0.02 15.69
N ARG A 322 -55.60 0.79 14.59
CA ARG A 322 -56.78 1.17 13.76
C ARG A 322 -56.57 0.88 12.26
N TYR A 323 -57.66 0.70 11.50
CA TYR A 323 -57.61 0.48 10.05
C TYR A 323 -57.81 1.75 9.21
N SER A 324 -57.00 1.96 8.16
CA SER A 324 -57.17 3.05 7.16
C SER A 324 -57.40 2.48 5.75
N SER A 325 -57.86 3.24 4.75
CA SER A 325 -58.12 2.74 3.39
C SER A 325 -57.49 3.58 2.26
N ARG A 326 -56.49 4.42 2.57
CA ARG A 326 -55.88 5.36 1.60
C ARG A 326 -54.68 4.73 0.86
N PRO A 327 -54.44 5.04 -0.44
CA PRO A 327 -53.26 4.58 -1.19
C PRO A 327 -51.97 5.23 -0.67
N VAL A 328 -50.87 4.47 -0.56
CA VAL A 328 -49.59 4.92 0.03
C VAL A 328 -48.40 4.38 -0.78
N LYS A 329 -47.47 5.25 -1.17
CA LYS A 329 -46.22 4.83 -1.87
C LYS A 329 -45.30 4.02 -0.95
N PRO A 330 -44.35 3.21 -1.49
CA PRO A 330 -43.53 2.33 -0.66
C PRO A 330 -42.59 3.10 0.27
N ALA A 331 -42.46 2.63 1.51
CA ALA A 331 -41.50 3.12 2.49
C ALA A 331 -40.83 1.93 3.18
N PHE A 332 -39.50 1.95 3.33
CA PHE A 332 -38.83 0.88 4.06
C PHE A 332 -39.18 0.92 5.54
N VAL A 333 -39.48 -0.26 6.08
CA VAL A 333 -39.56 -0.46 7.51
C VAL A 333 -38.25 -1.04 8.04
N ILE A 334 -37.68 -2.00 7.32
CA ILE A 334 -36.35 -2.56 7.61
C ILE A 334 -35.49 -2.39 6.36
N GLN A 335 -34.40 -1.66 6.52
CA GLN A 335 -33.37 -1.50 5.50
C GLN A 335 -32.25 -2.50 5.79
N PRO A 336 -31.62 -3.06 4.74
CA PRO A 336 -30.50 -3.96 4.94
C PRO A 336 -29.32 -3.22 5.56
N GLN A 337 -28.56 -3.93 6.40
CA GLN A 337 -27.39 -3.40 7.10
C GLN A 337 -26.13 -4.17 6.74
N ASP A 338 -24.99 -3.47 6.79
CA ASP A 338 -23.68 -4.07 6.53
C ASP A 338 -23.44 -5.26 7.46
N THR A 339 -23.14 -6.42 6.88
CA THR A 339 -23.05 -7.69 7.60
C THR A 339 -21.69 -8.34 7.33
N GLU A 340 -20.94 -8.62 8.40
CA GLU A 340 -19.68 -9.36 8.31
C GLU A 340 -19.95 -10.87 8.36
N VAL A 341 -19.43 -11.62 7.40
CA VAL A 341 -19.75 -13.05 7.27
C VAL A 341 -18.53 -13.86 6.88
N LEU A 342 -18.33 -15.00 7.55
CA LEU A 342 -17.22 -15.91 7.28
C LEU A 342 -17.40 -16.63 5.94
N ILE A 343 -16.31 -16.75 5.18
CA ILE A 343 -16.31 -17.50 3.91
C ILE A 343 -16.79 -18.96 4.11
N GLY A 344 -17.64 -19.44 3.21
CA GLY A 344 -18.26 -20.77 3.19
C GLY A 344 -19.55 -20.90 4.00
N THR A 345 -19.96 -19.87 4.74
CA THR A 345 -21.24 -19.86 5.48
C THR A 345 -22.36 -19.20 4.68
N SER A 346 -23.54 -19.06 5.25
CA SER A 346 -24.69 -18.40 4.61
C SER A 346 -25.22 -17.29 5.52
N THR A 347 -25.84 -16.26 4.94
CA THR A 347 -26.44 -15.14 5.69
C THR A 347 -27.72 -14.65 5.00
N THR A 348 -28.51 -13.81 5.68
CA THR A 348 -29.64 -13.10 5.08
C THR A 348 -29.47 -11.61 5.25
N LEU A 349 -29.65 -10.84 4.19
CA LEU A 349 -29.81 -9.39 4.28
C LEU A 349 -31.30 -9.07 4.36
N GLU A 350 -31.74 -8.49 5.48
CA GLU A 350 -33.14 -8.18 5.71
C GLU A 350 -33.58 -6.94 4.94
N CYS A 351 -34.76 -6.99 4.32
CA CYS A 351 -35.37 -5.81 3.71
C CYS A 351 -36.89 -5.96 3.63
N MET A 352 -37.59 -5.01 4.24
CA MET A 352 -39.05 -4.96 4.26
C MET A 352 -39.55 -3.54 4.00
N ALA A 353 -40.64 -3.41 3.23
CA ALA A 353 -41.27 -2.14 2.93
C ALA A 353 -42.80 -2.23 3.06
N THR A 354 -43.42 -1.11 3.42
CA THR A 354 -44.88 -0.94 3.52
C THR A 354 -45.38 -0.02 2.42
N GLY A 355 -46.67 -0.13 2.05
CA GLY A 355 -47.31 0.69 1.01
C GLY A 355 -48.64 0.08 0.57
N HIS A 356 -49.50 0.88 -0.07
CA HIS A 356 -50.77 0.42 -0.67
C HIS A 356 -50.89 0.86 -2.13
N PRO A 357 -50.99 -0.10 -3.08
CA PRO A 357 -50.91 -1.56 -2.92
C PRO A 357 -49.58 -2.06 -2.35
N HIS A 358 -49.54 -3.28 -1.80
CA HIS A 358 -48.35 -3.82 -1.12
C HIS A 358 -47.12 -3.82 -2.05
N PRO A 359 -45.95 -3.32 -1.61
CA PRO A 359 -44.77 -3.21 -2.46
C PRO A 359 -44.12 -4.56 -2.73
N HIS A 360 -43.72 -4.78 -3.98
CA HIS A 360 -42.93 -5.91 -4.42
C HIS A 360 -41.43 -5.67 -4.14
N ILE A 361 -40.80 -6.60 -3.41
CA ILE A 361 -39.39 -6.53 -3.05
C ILE A 361 -38.55 -7.30 -4.07
N THR A 362 -37.52 -6.66 -4.61
CA THR A 362 -36.50 -7.27 -5.46
C THR A 362 -35.11 -6.88 -5.00
N TRP A 363 -34.10 -7.64 -5.39
CA TRP A 363 -32.72 -7.43 -4.97
C TRP A 363 -31.78 -7.38 -6.16
N THR A 364 -30.73 -6.58 -6.03
CA THR A 364 -29.68 -6.44 -7.03
C THR A 364 -28.32 -6.35 -6.35
N ARG A 365 -27.28 -6.90 -6.97
CA ARG A 365 -25.91 -6.71 -6.53
C ARG A 365 -25.27 -5.56 -7.31
N ASP A 366 -24.74 -4.58 -6.62
CA ASP A 366 -23.96 -3.53 -7.29
C ASP A 366 -22.59 -4.11 -7.59
N ASN A 367 -22.33 -4.30 -8.91
CA ASN A 367 -21.10 -4.68 -9.62
C ASN A 367 -21.42 -5.20 -11.06
N GLY A 368 -22.71 -5.29 -11.45
CA GLY A 368 -23.12 -5.76 -12.79
C GLY A 368 -23.17 -7.29 -12.97
N LEU A 369 -22.95 -8.05 -11.89
CA LEU A 369 -23.16 -9.49 -11.84
C LEU A 369 -24.61 -9.78 -11.44
N GLU A 370 -25.29 -10.65 -12.18
CA GLU A 370 -26.64 -11.12 -11.79
C GLU A 370 -26.59 -11.88 -10.46
N LEU A 371 -27.68 -11.80 -9.69
CA LEU A 371 -27.85 -12.67 -8.53
C LEU A 371 -27.81 -14.12 -9.00
N ASP A 372 -26.78 -14.86 -8.61
CA ASP A 372 -26.70 -16.31 -8.80
C ASP A 372 -27.93 -17.00 -8.17
N GLY A 373 -28.96 -17.30 -8.96
CA GLY A 373 -30.25 -17.81 -8.49
C GLY A 373 -30.20 -19.17 -7.79
N SER A 374 -29.06 -19.85 -7.79
CA SER A 374 -28.83 -21.09 -7.04
C SER A 374 -28.27 -20.86 -5.63
N ARG A 375 -27.65 -19.70 -5.38
CA ARG A 375 -27.03 -19.31 -4.09
C ARG A 375 -27.60 -18.04 -3.48
N HIS A 376 -28.29 -17.21 -4.26
CA HIS A 376 -28.89 -15.95 -3.83
C HIS A 376 -30.41 -16.03 -4.02
N VAL A 377 -31.13 -16.27 -2.93
CA VAL A 377 -32.58 -16.49 -2.94
C VAL A 377 -33.28 -15.28 -2.33
N ALA A 378 -33.97 -14.51 -3.17
CA ALA A 378 -34.76 -13.36 -2.73
C ALA A 378 -36.12 -13.81 -2.18
N THR A 379 -36.51 -13.26 -1.03
CA THR A 379 -37.79 -13.50 -0.36
C THR A 379 -38.48 -12.17 -0.05
N SER A 380 -39.72 -12.21 0.44
CA SER A 380 -40.47 -10.99 0.82
C SER A 380 -39.92 -10.26 2.04
N SER A 381 -39.00 -10.87 2.81
CA SER A 381 -38.38 -10.31 4.00
C SER A 381 -36.88 -10.02 3.85
N GLY A 382 -36.23 -10.45 2.76
CA GLY A 382 -34.79 -10.27 2.58
C GLY A 382 -34.15 -11.13 1.50
N LEU A 383 -32.83 -11.00 1.33
CA LEU A 383 -32.01 -11.77 0.40
C LEU A 383 -31.15 -12.79 1.15
N TYR A 384 -31.42 -14.08 0.94
CA TYR A 384 -30.60 -15.17 1.48
C TYR A 384 -29.42 -15.47 0.56
N LEU A 385 -28.21 -15.44 1.12
CA LEU A 385 -26.95 -15.70 0.43
C LEU A 385 -26.34 -16.99 0.98
N GLN A 386 -26.24 -18.04 0.16
CA GLN A 386 -25.77 -19.37 0.52
C GLN A 386 -24.34 -19.63 0.09
N ASN A 387 -23.53 -20.23 0.96
CA ASN A 387 -22.15 -20.63 0.68
C ASN A 387 -21.32 -19.43 0.14
N ILE A 388 -21.18 -18.42 0.99
CA ILE A 388 -20.53 -17.14 0.73
C ILE A 388 -19.07 -17.35 0.33
N THR A 389 -18.68 -16.71 -0.76
CA THR A 389 -17.32 -16.73 -1.30
C THR A 389 -16.74 -15.32 -1.28
N GLN A 390 -15.44 -15.15 -1.58
CA GLN A 390 -14.85 -13.83 -1.69
C GLN A 390 -15.53 -12.95 -2.77
N ARG A 391 -16.15 -13.56 -3.78
CA ARG A 391 -16.94 -12.86 -4.80
C ARG A 391 -18.24 -12.30 -4.26
N ASP A 392 -18.68 -12.82 -3.10
CA ASP A 392 -19.88 -12.38 -2.40
C ASP A 392 -19.61 -11.17 -1.49
N HIS A 393 -18.35 -10.73 -1.36
CA HIS A 393 -18.01 -9.43 -0.78
C HIS A 393 -18.51 -8.28 -1.65
N GLY A 394 -19.17 -7.30 -1.05
CA GLY A 394 -19.63 -6.09 -1.73
C GLY A 394 -21.10 -5.78 -1.47
N ARG A 395 -21.63 -4.83 -2.24
CA ARG A 395 -22.91 -4.19 -1.93
C ARG A 395 -24.11 -4.90 -2.59
N PHE A 396 -25.11 -5.20 -1.79
CA PHE A 396 -26.41 -5.68 -2.22
C PHE A 396 -27.47 -4.61 -1.93
N THR A 397 -28.33 -4.37 -2.91
CA THR A 397 -29.33 -3.31 -2.90
C THR A 397 -30.71 -3.94 -3.01
N CYS A 398 -31.56 -3.64 -2.04
CA CYS A 398 -32.97 -3.99 -2.02
C CYS A 398 -33.80 -2.89 -2.68
N HIS A 399 -34.79 -3.27 -3.47
CA HIS A 399 -35.76 -2.40 -4.14
C HIS A 399 -37.16 -2.79 -3.71
N ALA A 400 -37.97 -1.80 -3.32
CA ALA A 400 -39.38 -1.99 -3.00
C ALA A 400 -40.25 -1.13 -3.92
N ASN A 401 -41.19 -1.74 -4.65
CA ASN A 401 -41.96 -1.05 -5.68
C ASN A 401 -43.46 -1.38 -5.64
N ASN A 402 -44.32 -0.37 -5.75
CA ASN A 402 -45.76 -0.55 -6.03
C ASN A 402 -46.21 0.40 -7.15
N SER A 403 -47.49 0.35 -7.52
CA SER A 403 -48.04 1.17 -8.61
C SER A 403 -47.98 2.70 -8.38
N TYR A 404 -47.54 3.15 -7.21
CA TYR A 404 -47.48 4.56 -6.81
C TYR A 404 -46.08 5.04 -6.41
N GLY A 405 -45.04 4.20 -6.48
CA GLY A 405 -43.65 4.61 -6.30
C GLY A 405 -42.70 3.47 -5.97
N SER A 406 -41.41 3.80 -5.84
CA SER A 406 -40.34 2.85 -5.48
C SER A 406 -39.32 3.47 -4.52
N VAL A 407 -38.74 2.65 -3.64
CA VAL A 407 -37.62 3.02 -2.75
C VAL A 407 -36.52 1.95 -2.80
N GLN A 408 -35.26 2.34 -2.60
CA GLN A 408 -34.11 1.42 -2.58
C GLN A 408 -33.17 1.68 -1.38
N ALA A 409 -32.58 0.62 -0.83
CA ALA A 409 -31.63 0.67 0.29
C ALA A 409 -30.58 -0.42 0.13
N ALA A 410 -29.34 -0.18 0.56
CA ALA A 410 -28.20 -1.04 0.25
C ALA A 410 -27.33 -1.35 1.48
N ALA A 411 -26.74 -2.54 1.48
CA ALA A 411 -25.84 -3.03 2.52
C ALA A 411 -24.66 -3.78 1.93
N ASN A 412 -23.52 -3.75 2.61
CA ASN A 412 -22.33 -4.48 2.24
C ASN A 412 -22.25 -5.83 2.97
N ILE A 413 -21.97 -6.90 2.23
CA ILE A 413 -21.43 -8.12 2.81
C ILE A 413 -19.92 -7.99 2.88
N ILE A 414 -19.38 -8.05 4.09
CA ILE A 414 -17.94 -8.03 4.34
C ILE A 414 -17.51 -9.47 4.62
N VAL A 415 -16.91 -10.10 3.60
CA VAL A 415 -16.46 -11.49 3.74
C VAL A 415 -15.19 -11.55 4.58
N GLN A 416 -15.30 -12.22 5.72
CA GLN A 416 -14.22 -12.56 6.62
C GLN A 416 -13.57 -13.87 6.18
N ALA A 417 -12.25 -13.94 6.22
CA ALA A 417 -11.50 -15.10 5.74
C ALA A 417 -10.38 -15.47 6.74
N PRO A 418 -10.25 -16.75 7.13
CA PRO A 418 -9.16 -17.18 8.00
C PRO A 418 -7.80 -17.03 7.31
N PRO A 419 -6.68 -17.05 8.06
CA PRO A 419 -5.36 -16.88 7.47
C PRO A 419 -5.08 -17.97 6.43
N GLN A 420 -4.42 -17.59 5.34
CA GLN A 420 -3.90 -18.49 4.33
C GLN A 420 -2.53 -18.00 3.87
N PHE A 421 -1.54 -18.88 3.79
CA PHE A 421 -0.22 -18.50 3.33
C PHE A 421 -0.22 -18.20 1.83
N THR A 422 0.25 -17.02 1.47
CA THR A 422 0.50 -16.60 0.07
C THR A 422 1.94 -16.93 -0.34
N VAL A 423 2.88 -16.81 0.60
CA VAL A 423 4.28 -17.18 0.42
C VAL A 423 4.72 -18.09 1.56
N ALA A 424 5.00 -19.35 1.21
CA ALA A 424 5.54 -20.32 2.14
C ALA A 424 7.09 -20.33 2.10
N PRO A 425 7.76 -20.39 3.26
CA PRO A 425 9.20 -20.53 3.33
C PRO A 425 9.63 -21.89 2.77
N LYS A 426 10.82 -21.92 2.14
CA LYS A 426 11.37 -23.12 1.50
C LYS A 426 12.65 -23.58 2.18
N ASP A 427 12.90 -24.88 2.15
CA ASP A 427 14.06 -25.50 2.76
C ASP A 427 15.34 -24.83 2.25
N GLN A 428 16.29 -24.59 3.16
CA GLN A 428 17.56 -23.98 2.82
C GLN A 428 18.72 -24.85 3.29
N VAL A 429 19.72 -24.97 2.44
CA VAL A 429 21.01 -25.57 2.76
C VAL A 429 22.03 -24.44 2.75
N VAL A 430 22.62 -24.13 3.90
CA VAL A 430 23.58 -23.04 4.04
C VAL A 430 24.91 -23.55 4.55
N LEU A 431 25.96 -22.77 4.37
CA LEU A 431 27.27 -23.09 4.91
C LEU A 431 27.44 -22.42 6.26
N GLU A 432 28.25 -23.02 7.11
CA GLU A 432 28.53 -22.48 8.43
C GLU A 432 29.04 -21.00 8.36
N GLU A 433 28.62 -20.18 9.32
CA GLU A 433 28.79 -18.71 9.43
C GLU A 433 28.02 -17.84 8.42
N HIS A 434 27.21 -18.41 7.51
CA HIS A 434 26.38 -17.61 6.61
C HIS A 434 25.02 -17.27 7.22
N ALA A 435 24.44 -16.15 6.79
CA ALA A 435 23.11 -15.76 7.22
C ALA A 435 22.03 -16.61 6.55
N VAL A 436 20.93 -16.86 7.26
CA VAL A 436 19.74 -17.57 6.80
C VAL A 436 18.56 -16.62 6.93
N GLU A 437 17.77 -16.47 5.87
CA GLU A 437 16.54 -15.67 5.91
C GLU A 437 15.39 -16.45 5.27
N TRP A 438 14.28 -16.58 6.00
CA TRP A 438 13.04 -17.13 5.47
C TRP A 438 11.93 -16.09 5.54
N LEU A 439 11.34 -15.79 4.38
CA LEU A 439 10.12 -14.99 4.27
C LEU A 439 8.89 -15.89 4.41
N CYS A 440 7.89 -15.40 5.14
CA CYS A 440 6.60 -16.04 5.25
C CYS A 440 5.50 -14.97 5.23
N GLU A 441 4.58 -15.09 4.27
CA GLU A 441 3.48 -14.15 4.08
C GLU A 441 2.15 -14.90 4.08
N ALA A 442 1.14 -14.27 4.67
CA ALA A 442 -0.22 -14.79 4.70
C ALA A 442 -1.24 -13.68 4.52
N GLU A 443 -2.33 -14.02 3.85
CA GLU A 443 -3.52 -13.19 3.70
C GLU A 443 -4.64 -13.70 4.61
N GLY A 444 -5.60 -12.85 4.90
CA GLY A 444 -6.74 -13.12 5.77
C GLY A 444 -7.46 -11.83 6.09
N ASN A 445 -8.73 -11.91 6.44
CA ASN A 445 -9.52 -10.76 6.84
C ASN A 445 -10.24 -11.10 8.15
N PRO A 446 -9.73 -10.67 9.32
CA PRO A 446 -8.68 -9.65 9.52
C PRO A 446 -7.23 -10.10 9.17
N PRO A 447 -6.31 -9.16 8.85
CA PRO A 447 -4.95 -9.47 8.42
C PRO A 447 -4.17 -10.31 9.46
N PRO A 448 -3.53 -11.43 9.07
CA PRO A 448 -2.81 -12.28 10.01
C PRO A 448 -1.41 -11.75 10.34
N VAL A 449 -1.00 -11.92 11.61
CA VAL A 449 0.34 -11.63 12.14
C VAL A 449 1.23 -12.87 11.97
N ILE A 450 2.46 -12.68 11.50
CA ILE A 450 3.43 -13.76 11.28
C ILE A 450 4.30 -13.98 12.52
N VAL A 451 4.38 -15.24 12.97
CA VAL A 451 5.15 -15.66 14.15
C VAL A 451 6.02 -16.87 13.79
N TRP A 452 7.29 -16.85 14.18
CA TRP A 452 8.24 -17.93 13.88
C TRP A 452 8.67 -18.71 15.12
N THR A 453 8.82 -20.03 14.98
CA THR A 453 9.30 -20.94 16.04
C THR A 453 10.30 -21.95 15.49
N LYS A 454 11.18 -22.52 16.34
CA LYS A 454 12.08 -23.65 15.99
C LYS A 454 11.59 -24.89 16.75
N THR A 455 11.54 -26.05 16.08
CA THR A 455 10.76 -27.24 16.48
C THR A 455 10.57 -27.44 18.00
N GLY A 456 9.34 -27.20 18.50
CA GLY A 456 8.90 -27.54 19.86
C GLY A 456 9.02 -26.46 20.93
N GLY A 457 9.56 -25.27 20.63
CA GLY A 457 9.71 -24.18 21.60
C GLY A 457 9.83 -22.78 20.98
N GLN A 458 10.15 -21.79 21.81
CA GLN A 458 10.50 -20.44 21.33
C GLN A 458 11.83 -20.47 20.58
N LEU A 459 12.05 -19.50 19.68
CA LEU A 459 13.36 -19.30 19.06
C LEU A 459 14.43 -19.13 20.17
N PRO A 460 15.65 -19.69 20.02
CA PRO A 460 16.71 -19.58 21.03
C PRO A 460 16.95 -18.10 21.43
N VAL A 461 17.03 -17.81 22.74
CA VAL A 461 17.04 -16.42 23.27
C VAL A 461 18.39 -15.71 23.08
N GLU A 462 19.42 -16.40 22.59
CA GLU A 462 20.76 -15.84 22.37
C GLU A 462 20.86 -15.02 21.07
N GLY A 463 20.19 -13.87 20.99
CA GLY A 463 20.49 -12.70 20.13
C GLY A 463 20.79 -12.86 18.61
N ARG A 464 20.81 -14.07 18.06
CA ARG A 464 21.23 -14.41 16.69
C ARG A 464 20.05 -14.67 15.76
N HIS A 465 18.86 -14.96 16.32
CA HIS A 465 17.60 -15.16 15.58
C HIS A 465 16.76 -13.88 15.68
N THR A 466 16.52 -13.19 14.56
CA THR A 466 15.73 -11.96 14.50
C THR A 466 14.48 -12.18 13.67
N VAL A 467 13.30 -11.90 14.23
CA VAL A 467 12.04 -11.88 13.49
C VAL A 467 11.69 -10.44 13.15
N LEU A 468 11.64 -10.11 11.87
CA LEU A 468 11.30 -8.77 11.38
C LEU A 468 9.78 -8.58 11.32
N SER A 469 9.33 -7.33 11.39
CA SER A 469 7.90 -6.97 11.28
C SER A 469 7.27 -7.35 9.93
N SER A 470 8.08 -7.60 8.91
CA SER A 470 7.66 -8.11 7.60
C SER A 470 7.39 -9.62 7.57
N GLY A 471 7.52 -10.33 8.70
CA GLY A 471 7.33 -11.78 8.77
C GLY A 471 8.56 -12.61 8.35
N ILE A 472 9.74 -11.99 8.28
CA ILE A 472 11.01 -12.68 7.97
C ILE A 472 11.68 -13.18 9.25
N LEU A 473 12.09 -14.45 9.28
CA LEU A 473 13.03 -14.98 10.28
C LEU A 473 14.45 -14.95 9.71
N ARG A 474 15.37 -14.31 10.44
CA ARG A 474 16.77 -14.15 10.09
C ARG A 474 17.70 -14.79 11.13
N ILE A 475 18.74 -15.48 10.69
CA ILE A 475 19.87 -15.98 11.48
C ILE A 475 21.13 -15.36 10.90
N ASP A 476 21.90 -14.58 11.66
CA ASP A 476 23.05 -13.86 11.08
C ASP A 476 24.28 -14.74 10.80
N HIS A 477 24.53 -15.73 11.65
CA HIS A 477 25.68 -16.63 11.55
C HIS A 477 25.23 -18.07 11.82
N ALA A 478 24.91 -18.83 10.77
CA ALA A 478 24.41 -20.20 10.90
C ALA A 478 25.52 -21.15 11.34
N ALA A 479 25.31 -21.86 12.44
CA ALA A 479 26.24 -22.88 12.94
C ALA A 479 25.62 -24.28 12.82
N GLN A 480 26.43 -25.33 13.02
CA GLN A 480 25.92 -26.71 12.98
C GLN A 480 24.70 -26.96 13.89
N HIS A 481 24.63 -26.31 15.05
CA HIS A 481 23.46 -26.42 15.96
C HIS A 481 22.23 -25.61 15.52
N ASP A 482 22.38 -24.72 14.54
CA ASP A 482 21.24 -24.01 13.94
C ASP A 482 20.45 -24.90 12.98
N GLN A 483 21.04 -25.99 12.49
CA GLN A 483 20.35 -27.04 11.72
C GLN A 483 19.09 -27.54 12.44
N GLY A 484 18.02 -27.73 11.68
CA GLY A 484 16.74 -28.17 12.23
C GLY A 484 15.53 -27.57 11.52
N GLN A 485 14.35 -27.89 12.03
CA GLN A 485 13.10 -27.46 11.45
C GLN A 485 12.61 -26.15 12.12
N TYR A 486 12.19 -25.21 11.29
CA TYR A 486 11.58 -23.94 11.68
C TYR A 486 10.12 -23.92 11.22
N GLU A 487 9.24 -23.24 11.94
CA GLU A 487 7.80 -23.18 11.67
C GLU A 487 7.34 -21.73 11.68
N CYS A 488 6.78 -21.29 10.56
CA CYS A 488 6.07 -20.02 10.46
C CYS A 488 4.59 -20.22 10.77
N GLN A 489 4.00 -19.30 11.52
CA GLN A 489 2.61 -19.30 11.93
C GLN A 489 1.95 -17.97 11.55
N ALA A 490 0.87 -18.03 10.76
CA ALA A 490 0.04 -16.87 10.45
C ALA A 490 -1.17 -16.83 11.37
N VAL A 491 -1.30 -15.80 12.19
CA VAL A 491 -2.23 -15.69 13.31
C VAL A 491 -3.19 -14.51 13.07
N SER A 492 -4.48 -14.78 12.89
CA SER A 492 -5.53 -13.75 12.93
C SER A 492 -6.56 -14.07 14.00
N SER A 493 -7.50 -13.16 14.24
CA SER A 493 -8.68 -13.42 15.10
C SER A 493 -9.54 -14.59 14.62
N LEU A 494 -9.42 -15.01 13.35
CA LEU A 494 -10.19 -16.12 12.76
C LEU A 494 -9.44 -17.44 12.67
N GLY A 495 -8.19 -17.51 13.16
CA GLY A 495 -7.45 -18.76 13.29
C GLY A 495 -5.96 -18.63 13.08
N VAL A 496 -5.27 -19.78 13.10
CA VAL A 496 -3.82 -19.89 12.90
C VAL A 496 -3.51 -20.93 11.83
N LYS A 497 -2.69 -20.58 10.84
CA LYS A 497 -2.08 -21.54 9.89
C LYS A 497 -0.60 -21.66 10.16
N LYS A 498 -0.03 -22.84 9.88
CA LYS A 498 1.38 -23.16 10.12
C LYS A 498 2.04 -23.79 8.90
N VAL A 499 3.30 -23.47 8.65
CA VAL A 499 4.12 -24.08 7.60
C VAL A 499 5.54 -24.26 8.12
N SER A 500 6.12 -25.45 7.90
CA SER A 500 7.44 -25.80 8.40
C SER A 500 8.48 -25.84 7.28
N VAL A 501 9.71 -25.51 7.63
CA VAL A 501 10.86 -25.41 6.74
C VAL A 501 12.09 -26.01 7.39
N GLN A 502 12.93 -26.69 6.62
CA GLN A 502 14.14 -27.35 7.09
C GLN A 502 15.39 -26.52 6.77
N LEU A 503 16.25 -26.33 7.77
CA LEU A 503 17.63 -25.86 7.59
C LEU A 503 18.59 -27.02 7.65
N THR A 504 19.51 -27.09 6.69
CA THR A 504 20.68 -27.96 6.72
C THR A 504 21.94 -27.11 6.67
N VAL A 505 22.89 -27.34 7.57
CA VAL A 505 24.15 -26.58 7.61
C VAL A 505 25.30 -27.47 7.17
N LYS A 506 25.96 -27.13 6.06
CA LYS A 506 27.09 -27.87 5.51
C LYS A 506 28.42 -27.41 6.13
N PRO A 507 29.34 -28.33 6.47
CA PRO A 507 30.67 -28.01 6.98
C PRO A 507 31.57 -27.43 5.87
N LYS A 508 32.54 -26.63 6.29
CA LYS A 508 33.48 -25.88 5.43
C LYS A 508 34.61 -26.78 4.91
N ALA A 509 34.88 -26.81 3.60
CA ALA A 509 36.03 -27.49 2.99
C ALA A 509 36.75 -26.59 1.98
N LEU A 510 38.09 -26.59 1.95
CA LEU A 510 38.93 -25.75 1.09
C LEU A 510 38.92 -26.21 -0.39
N ALA A 511 39.15 -25.30 -1.33
CA ALA A 511 39.24 -25.60 -2.77
C ALA A 511 40.54 -26.33 -3.16
N VAL A 512 40.46 -27.37 -3.98
CA VAL A 512 41.60 -28.16 -4.52
C VAL A 512 41.39 -28.50 -6.00
N PHE A 513 42.39 -28.28 -6.86
CA PHE A 513 42.29 -28.62 -8.29
C PHE A 513 42.27 -30.13 -8.55
N THR A 514 41.33 -30.56 -9.39
CA THR A 514 41.25 -31.93 -9.94
C THR A 514 41.79 -31.99 -11.37
N GLN A 515 41.72 -30.89 -12.13
CA GLN A 515 42.33 -30.77 -13.47
C GLN A 515 42.90 -29.36 -13.68
N ARG A 516 44.13 -29.29 -14.22
CA ARG A 516 44.84 -28.03 -14.49
C ARG A 516 44.96 -27.76 -16.00
N PRO A 517 44.92 -26.49 -16.43
CA PRO A 517 45.05 -26.10 -17.83
C PRO A 517 46.51 -26.13 -18.32
N GLN A 518 46.69 -26.16 -19.65
CA GLN A 518 48.00 -26.21 -20.32
C GLN A 518 48.09 -25.15 -21.42
N ASP A 519 49.31 -24.66 -21.69
CA ASP A 519 49.62 -23.64 -22.72
C ASP A 519 49.09 -24.04 -24.11
N THR A 520 48.53 -23.09 -24.87
CA THR A 520 47.90 -23.36 -26.17
C THR A 520 47.90 -22.12 -27.09
N SER A 521 47.66 -22.32 -28.39
CA SER A 521 47.52 -21.25 -29.39
C SER A 521 46.19 -21.30 -30.14
N VAL A 522 45.64 -20.15 -30.54
CA VAL A 522 44.37 -20.01 -31.28
C VAL A 522 44.45 -18.89 -32.33
N GLU A 523 43.81 -19.08 -33.48
CA GLU A 523 43.67 -18.03 -34.51
C GLU A 523 42.63 -16.99 -34.11
N VAL A 524 42.83 -15.72 -34.49
CA VAL A 524 41.90 -14.66 -34.16
C VAL A 524 40.55 -15.00 -34.78
N GLY A 525 39.48 -14.67 -34.10
CA GLY A 525 38.12 -14.96 -34.51
C GLY A 525 37.67 -16.41 -34.35
N LYS A 526 38.54 -17.33 -33.92
CA LYS A 526 38.16 -18.68 -33.53
C LYS A 526 37.86 -18.77 -32.05
N ASN A 527 37.00 -19.72 -31.69
CA ASN A 527 36.70 -20.01 -30.30
C ASN A 527 37.72 -21.03 -29.76
N ILE A 528 38.07 -20.93 -28.48
CA ILE A 528 38.93 -21.90 -27.81
C ILE A 528 38.37 -22.24 -26.42
N ASN A 529 38.43 -23.52 -26.05
CA ASN A 529 38.00 -24.00 -24.73
C ASN A 529 39.22 -24.45 -23.93
N ILE A 530 39.36 -23.92 -22.71
CA ILE A 530 40.47 -24.17 -21.81
C ILE A 530 39.92 -24.76 -20.51
N SER A 531 40.13 -26.05 -20.30
CA SER A 531 39.52 -26.78 -19.17
C SER A 531 40.29 -26.57 -17.86
N CYS A 532 39.56 -26.31 -16.78
CA CYS A 532 40.06 -26.28 -15.41
C CYS A 532 38.96 -26.75 -14.45
N HIS A 533 39.28 -27.70 -13.55
CA HIS A 533 38.32 -28.29 -12.62
C HIS A 533 38.88 -28.34 -11.20
N ALA A 534 38.01 -28.17 -10.19
CA ALA A 534 38.36 -28.14 -8.77
C ALA A 534 37.18 -28.59 -7.89
N GLN A 535 37.51 -29.06 -6.68
CA GLN A 535 36.54 -29.57 -5.69
C GLN A 535 36.71 -28.87 -4.33
N GLY A 536 35.62 -28.74 -3.56
CA GLY A 536 35.56 -28.04 -2.25
C GLY A 536 34.11 -27.82 -1.80
N GLU A 537 33.86 -27.36 -0.57
CA GLU A 537 32.50 -27.08 -0.05
C GLU A 537 32.49 -25.72 0.69
N PRO A 538 31.90 -24.65 0.10
CA PRO A 538 31.10 -24.64 -1.12
C PRO A 538 31.93 -25.04 -2.34
N GLN A 539 31.24 -25.56 -3.37
CA GLN A 539 31.87 -25.89 -4.64
C GLN A 539 32.70 -24.70 -5.12
N PRO A 540 34.01 -24.90 -5.40
CA PRO A 540 34.88 -23.81 -5.77
C PRO A 540 34.38 -23.17 -7.04
N ILE A 541 34.21 -21.86 -6.97
CA ILE A 541 33.95 -21.08 -8.16
C ILE A 541 35.28 -21.00 -8.89
N ILE A 542 35.28 -21.58 -10.09
CA ILE A 542 36.42 -21.52 -10.98
C ILE A 542 36.31 -20.20 -11.73
N THR A 543 37.23 -19.31 -11.40
CA THR A 543 37.36 -18.02 -12.04
C THR A 543 38.67 -18.02 -12.78
N TRP A 544 38.65 -17.50 -13.98
CA TRP A 544 39.86 -17.31 -14.75
C TRP A 544 40.33 -15.88 -14.57
N ASN A 545 41.62 -15.67 -14.36
CA ASN A 545 42.26 -14.38 -14.50
C ASN A 545 43.09 -14.39 -15.77
N LYS A 546 43.36 -13.22 -16.32
CA LYS A 546 44.30 -13.00 -17.40
C LYS A 546 45.21 -11.86 -17.00
N GLU A 547 46.50 -12.11 -16.96
CA GLU A 547 47.53 -11.16 -16.51
C GLU A 547 47.21 -10.52 -15.15
N GLY A 548 46.68 -11.32 -14.22
CA GLY A 548 46.30 -10.88 -12.87
C GLY A 548 44.95 -10.18 -12.76
N VAL A 549 44.18 -10.03 -13.85
CA VAL A 549 42.83 -9.43 -13.86
C VAL A 549 41.77 -10.51 -14.06
N GLN A 550 40.76 -10.56 -13.20
CA GLN A 550 39.69 -11.57 -13.26
C GLN A 550 38.79 -11.39 -14.50
N ILE A 551 38.58 -12.49 -15.23
CA ILE A 551 37.74 -12.60 -16.42
C ILE A 551 36.27 -12.72 -16.00
N THR A 552 35.41 -11.93 -16.64
CA THR A 552 33.97 -11.89 -16.39
C THR A 552 33.18 -12.49 -17.54
N GLU A 553 32.05 -13.13 -17.18
CA GLU A 553 31.12 -13.74 -18.14
C GLU A 553 30.61 -12.69 -19.14
N SER A 554 30.78 -12.97 -20.43
CA SER A 554 30.49 -12.06 -21.53
C SER A 554 30.25 -12.84 -22.82
N GLY A 555 29.81 -12.18 -23.88
CA GLY A 555 29.78 -12.80 -25.21
C GLY A 555 31.17 -13.22 -25.72
N LYS A 556 32.24 -12.79 -25.04
CA LYS A 556 33.64 -13.03 -25.38
C LYS A 556 34.28 -14.14 -24.55
N PHE A 557 33.98 -14.18 -23.26
CA PHE A 557 34.51 -15.17 -22.32
C PHE A 557 33.33 -15.84 -21.62
N HIS A 558 33.21 -17.14 -21.79
CA HIS A 558 32.21 -17.96 -21.11
C HIS A 558 32.92 -18.99 -20.25
N VAL A 559 32.61 -19.03 -18.97
CA VAL A 559 33.05 -20.13 -18.12
C VAL A 559 31.86 -21.05 -17.91
N ASP A 560 31.98 -22.28 -18.40
CA ASP A 560 30.90 -23.25 -18.23
C ASP A 560 30.78 -23.70 -16.76
N GLY A 561 29.70 -24.42 -16.46
CA GLY A 561 29.41 -24.87 -15.08
C GLY A 561 30.45 -25.82 -14.48
N GLU A 562 31.32 -26.39 -15.31
CA GLU A 562 32.42 -27.26 -14.86
C GLU A 562 33.73 -26.46 -14.66
N GLY A 563 33.83 -25.22 -15.14
CA GLY A 563 35.01 -24.35 -15.00
C GLY A 563 35.88 -24.24 -16.25
N THR A 564 35.42 -24.75 -17.39
CA THR A 564 36.10 -24.60 -18.68
C THR A 564 35.87 -23.18 -19.22
N LEU A 565 36.97 -22.46 -19.46
CA LEU A 565 36.93 -21.15 -20.11
C LEU A 565 36.84 -21.31 -21.62
N THR A 566 35.69 -20.96 -22.18
CA THR A 566 35.51 -20.73 -23.60
C THR A 566 35.77 -19.27 -23.93
N ILE A 567 36.77 -19.00 -24.76
CA ILE A 567 37.04 -17.68 -25.33
C ILE A 567 36.47 -17.68 -26.74
N TYR A 568 35.39 -16.96 -26.96
CA TYR A 568 34.76 -16.80 -28.26
C TYR A 568 35.51 -15.77 -29.11
N ASP A 569 35.58 -15.95 -30.43
CA ASP A 569 36.12 -14.96 -31.38
C ASP A 569 37.53 -14.43 -30.98
N ALA A 570 38.44 -15.30 -30.52
CA ALA A 570 39.72 -14.96 -29.86
C ALA A 570 40.46 -13.79 -30.55
N GLY A 571 41.06 -12.86 -29.82
CA GLY A 571 41.69 -11.65 -30.36
C GLY A 571 43.12 -11.49 -29.82
N PHE A 572 43.95 -10.67 -30.47
CA PHE A 572 45.31 -10.42 -29.96
C PHE A 572 45.40 -9.93 -28.51
N PRO A 573 44.46 -9.10 -28.01
CA PRO A 573 44.44 -8.77 -26.60
C PRO A 573 44.27 -10.00 -25.72
N ASP A 574 43.62 -11.06 -26.20
CA ASP A 574 43.40 -12.35 -25.51
C ASP A 574 44.65 -13.24 -25.46
N GLN A 575 45.75 -12.82 -26.05
CA GLN A 575 47.03 -13.42 -25.76
C GLN A 575 47.48 -13.05 -24.35
N GLY A 576 48.11 -13.99 -23.66
CA GLY A 576 48.71 -13.74 -22.36
C GLY A 576 48.60 -14.92 -21.42
N ARG A 577 49.01 -14.70 -20.19
CA ARG A 577 48.97 -15.66 -19.11
C ARG A 577 47.59 -15.68 -18.48
N TYR A 578 46.93 -16.83 -18.56
CA TYR A 578 45.66 -17.09 -17.90
C TYR A 578 45.91 -17.87 -16.62
N GLU A 579 45.36 -17.40 -15.52
CA GLU A 579 45.42 -18.05 -14.23
C GLU A 579 44.03 -18.61 -13.91
N CYS A 580 43.90 -19.93 -13.89
CA CYS A 580 42.72 -20.54 -13.32
C CYS A 580 42.82 -20.46 -11.80
N VAL A 581 41.82 -19.84 -11.18
CA VAL A 581 41.68 -19.69 -9.73
C VAL A 581 40.42 -20.44 -9.31
N ALA A 582 40.62 -21.53 -8.56
CA ALA A 582 39.51 -22.18 -7.88
C ALA A 582 39.40 -21.60 -6.48
N ARG A 583 38.33 -20.85 -6.25
CA ARG A 583 38.08 -20.19 -4.99
C ARG A 583 36.75 -20.64 -4.44
N ASN A 584 36.77 -21.15 -3.22
CA ASN A 584 35.58 -21.13 -2.39
C ASN A 584 35.79 -20.18 -1.21
N SER A 585 34.78 -20.04 -0.36
CA SER A 585 34.80 -19.12 0.77
C SER A 585 35.88 -19.43 1.81
N PHE A 586 36.60 -20.54 1.70
CA PHE A 586 37.54 -21.01 2.72
C PHE A 586 38.96 -21.20 2.22
N GLY A 587 39.16 -21.51 0.94
CA GLY A 587 40.48 -21.69 0.35
C GLY A 587 40.53 -21.19 -1.08
N LEU A 588 41.72 -20.76 -1.48
CA LEU A 588 42.03 -20.30 -2.83
C LEU A 588 43.27 -21.06 -3.31
N VAL A 589 43.14 -21.73 -4.45
CA VAL A 589 44.23 -22.38 -5.16
C VAL A 589 44.29 -21.83 -6.58
N MET A 590 45.49 -21.61 -7.10
CA MET A 590 45.71 -21.00 -8.42
C MET A 590 46.70 -21.81 -9.26
N THR A 591 46.48 -21.83 -10.57
CA THR A 591 47.35 -22.47 -11.54
C THR A 591 47.36 -21.66 -12.84
N ASN A 592 48.47 -21.65 -13.57
CA ASN A 592 48.71 -20.73 -14.68
C ASN A 592 48.93 -21.47 -16.00
N MET A 593 48.49 -20.87 -17.10
CA MET A 593 48.76 -21.27 -18.49
C MET A 593 48.98 -20.04 -19.37
N PHE A 594 49.54 -20.20 -20.56
CA PHE A 594 49.74 -19.14 -21.54
C PHE A 594 48.96 -19.42 -22.84
N LEU A 595 48.15 -18.45 -23.26
CA LEU A 595 47.41 -18.48 -24.52
C LEU A 595 48.11 -17.58 -25.55
N THR A 596 48.39 -18.11 -26.74
CA THR A 596 48.95 -17.36 -27.87
C THR A 596 47.88 -17.12 -28.93
N VAL A 597 47.68 -15.88 -29.39
CA VAL A 597 46.62 -15.55 -30.37
C VAL A 597 47.20 -15.03 -31.68
N THR A 598 46.78 -15.56 -32.83
CA THR A 598 47.36 -15.27 -34.15
C THR A 598 46.40 -14.52 -35.08
N ALA A 599 46.77 -13.35 -35.62
CA ALA A 599 45.93 -12.32 -36.28
C ALA A 599 44.74 -12.72 -37.19
N ILE A 600 43.66 -11.90 -37.11
CA ILE A 600 42.69 -11.54 -38.15
C ILE A 600 42.48 -10.02 -38.01
N GLN A 601 42.53 -9.30 -39.12
CA GLN A 601 42.57 -7.83 -39.21
C GLN A 601 41.25 -7.14 -38.76
N GLY A 602 41.26 -6.14 -37.84
CA GLY A 602 40.20 -5.09 -37.84
C GLY A 602 39.72 -4.24 -36.62
N ARG A 603 40.07 -4.44 -35.33
CA ARG A 603 39.56 -3.59 -34.19
C ARG A 603 40.55 -2.47 -33.74
N GLN A 604 40.03 -1.34 -33.25
CA GLN A 604 40.81 -0.15 -32.81
C GLN A 604 40.74 0.05 -31.29
N ALA A 605 41.81 0.57 -30.71
CA ALA A 605 42.09 0.57 -29.27
C ALA A 605 41.31 1.58 -28.39
N GLY A 606 40.57 2.54 -28.97
CA GLY A 606 39.83 3.57 -28.21
C GLY A 606 38.51 3.13 -27.55
N ASP A 607 37.99 1.94 -27.90
CA ASP A 607 36.69 1.46 -27.42
C ASP A 607 36.73 1.03 -25.93
N ASP A 608 37.84 0.45 -25.47
CA ASP A 608 37.99 -0.04 -24.08
C ASP A 608 37.97 1.09 -23.04
N PHE A 609 38.52 2.25 -23.39
CA PHE A 609 38.50 3.44 -22.52
C PHE A 609 37.07 3.95 -22.29
N VAL A 610 36.24 3.90 -23.34
CA VAL A 610 34.84 4.32 -23.28
C VAL A 610 34.05 3.37 -22.39
N GLU A 611 34.23 2.05 -22.54
CA GLU A 611 33.55 1.04 -21.72
C GLU A 611 33.89 1.15 -20.23
N SER A 612 35.18 1.32 -19.89
CA SER A 612 35.60 1.51 -18.49
C SER A 612 35.00 2.77 -17.84
N SER A 613 34.82 3.84 -18.63
CA SER A 613 34.22 5.08 -18.16
C SER A 613 32.71 4.93 -17.90
N ILE A 614 32.03 4.09 -18.68
CA ILE A 614 30.61 3.77 -18.49
C ILE A 614 30.41 2.95 -17.22
N LEU A 615 31.24 1.93 -16.97
CA LEU A 615 31.14 1.10 -15.77
C LEU A 615 31.32 1.93 -14.49
N ASP A 616 32.29 2.85 -14.48
CA ASP A 616 32.49 3.80 -13.37
C ASP A 616 31.26 4.71 -13.18
N ALA A 617 30.68 5.21 -14.27
CA ALA A 617 29.48 6.03 -14.22
C ALA A 617 28.27 5.26 -13.66
N VAL A 618 28.04 4.02 -14.10
CA VAL A 618 26.96 3.15 -13.63
C VAL A 618 27.09 2.93 -12.12
N GLN A 619 28.28 2.54 -11.66
CA GLN A 619 28.52 2.25 -10.24
C GLN A 619 28.26 3.49 -9.35
N ARG A 620 28.74 4.66 -9.78
CA ARG A 620 28.58 5.93 -9.03
C ARG A 620 27.13 6.40 -8.98
N VAL A 621 26.44 6.40 -10.12
CA VAL A 621 25.03 6.79 -10.21
C VAL A 621 24.16 5.83 -9.40
N ASP A 622 24.36 4.52 -9.55
CA ASP A 622 23.59 3.52 -8.81
C ASP A 622 23.83 3.57 -7.31
N SER A 623 25.07 3.74 -6.89
CA SER A 623 25.41 3.90 -5.47
C SER A 623 24.68 5.11 -4.86
N ALA A 624 24.68 6.25 -5.56
CA ALA A 624 24.01 7.46 -5.12
C ALA A 624 22.48 7.31 -5.11
N ILE A 625 21.88 6.75 -6.17
CA ILE A 625 20.43 6.47 -6.24
C ILE A 625 20.02 5.48 -5.14
N ASN A 626 20.78 4.40 -4.92
CA ASN A 626 20.48 3.42 -3.87
C ASN A 626 20.66 4.02 -2.48
N SER A 627 21.61 4.93 -2.28
CA SER A 627 21.73 5.71 -1.05
C SER A 627 20.48 6.57 -0.83
N THR A 628 20.05 7.32 -1.86
CA THR A 628 18.82 8.11 -1.82
C THR A 628 17.59 7.26 -1.58
N ARG A 629 17.45 6.10 -2.24
CA ARG A 629 16.31 5.19 -2.01
C ARG A 629 16.29 4.64 -0.59
N ARG A 630 17.45 4.22 -0.07
CA ARG A 630 17.56 3.83 1.34
C ARG A 630 17.19 4.99 2.26
N HIS A 631 17.67 6.20 2.01
CA HIS A 631 17.37 7.34 2.86
C HIS A 631 15.90 7.80 2.80
N LEU A 632 15.33 7.89 1.60
CA LEU A 632 13.98 8.41 1.36
C LEU A 632 12.88 7.37 1.63
N PHE A 633 13.14 6.08 1.43
CA PHE A 633 12.09 5.05 1.40
C PHE A 633 12.30 3.87 2.38
N SER A 634 13.41 3.78 3.13
CA SER A 634 13.58 2.68 4.12
C SER A 634 12.96 2.97 5.50
N GLN A 635 12.62 4.22 5.79
CA GLN A 635 12.01 4.64 7.06
C GLN A 635 10.99 5.76 6.80
N LYS A 636 10.12 6.04 7.78
CA LYS A 636 9.29 7.26 7.71
C LYS A 636 10.24 8.45 7.53
N PRO A 637 9.99 9.33 6.54
CA PRO A 637 10.84 10.47 6.23
C PRO A 637 11.06 11.31 7.49
N HIS A 638 12.33 11.45 7.87
CA HIS A 638 12.73 12.07 9.13
C HIS A 638 12.85 13.58 9.00
N THR A 639 13.23 14.07 7.81
CA THR A 639 13.33 15.50 7.57
C THR A 639 12.27 15.98 6.63
N SER A 640 11.99 17.28 6.73
CA SER A 640 11.07 17.97 5.85
C SER A 640 11.54 17.92 4.39
N SER A 641 12.86 17.98 4.16
CA SER A 641 13.46 17.89 2.82
C SER A 641 13.22 16.53 2.15
N ASP A 642 13.18 15.45 2.93
CA ASP A 642 12.93 14.10 2.42
C ASP A 642 11.52 13.99 1.84
N LEU A 643 10.54 14.69 2.44
CA LEU A 643 9.16 14.73 1.96
C LEU A 643 9.04 15.35 0.57
N LEU A 644 9.64 16.52 0.38
CA LEU A 644 9.61 17.19 -0.92
C LEU A 644 10.41 16.43 -1.96
N ALA A 645 11.51 15.81 -1.55
CA ALA A 645 12.22 14.88 -2.43
C ALA A 645 11.30 13.75 -2.89
N GLN A 646 10.41 13.21 -2.05
CA GLN A 646 9.42 12.21 -2.49
C GLN A 646 8.35 12.75 -3.46
N PHE A 647 7.93 14.01 -3.33
CA PHE A 647 7.03 14.66 -4.31
C PHE A 647 7.72 14.91 -5.65
N HIS A 648 9.01 15.21 -5.64
CA HIS A 648 9.76 15.35 -6.88
C HIS A 648 10.12 13.98 -7.46
N TYR A 649 10.41 12.97 -6.62
CA TYR A 649 10.85 11.66 -7.06
C TYR A 649 9.81 10.97 -7.96
N PRO A 650 10.16 10.60 -9.20
CA PRO A 650 9.23 9.91 -10.08
C PRO A 650 8.81 8.55 -9.52
N ARG A 651 7.51 8.25 -9.61
CA ARG A 651 6.94 6.98 -9.13
C ARG A 651 6.75 5.95 -10.23
N ASP A 652 6.50 6.42 -11.45
CA ASP A 652 6.43 5.54 -12.61
C ASP A 652 7.84 4.98 -12.90
N PRO A 653 8.03 3.65 -12.84
CA PRO A 653 9.32 3.02 -13.12
C PRO A 653 9.89 3.40 -14.49
N LEU A 654 9.05 3.66 -15.49
CA LEU A 654 9.52 4.08 -16.81
C LEU A 654 10.24 5.43 -16.76
N ILE A 655 9.74 6.36 -15.95
CA ILE A 655 10.35 7.68 -15.75
C ILE A 655 11.68 7.52 -15.02
N VAL A 656 11.69 6.73 -13.94
CA VAL A 656 12.90 6.42 -13.15
C VAL A 656 13.96 5.77 -14.03
N GLU A 657 13.56 4.82 -14.86
CA GLU A 657 14.45 4.16 -15.79
C GLU A 657 15.00 5.12 -16.86
N THR A 658 14.15 5.94 -17.46
CA THR A 658 14.57 6.92 -18.48
C THR A 658 15.55 7.94 -17.89
N ALA A 659 15.26 8.46 -16.69
CA ALA A 659 16.12 9.39 -15.99
C ALA A 659 17.47 8.77 -15.62
N ARG A 660 17.48 7.55 -15.08
CA ARG A 660 18.72 6.83 -14.73
C ARG A 660 19.62 6.64 -15.93
N ALA A 661 19.06 6.23 -17.08
CA ALA A 661 19.82 6.06 -18.31
C ALA A 661 20.44 7.38 -18.78
N GLY A 662 19.70 8.49 -18.65
CA GLY A 662 20.21 9.84 -18.94
C GLY A 662 21.34 10.26 -18.00
N GLU A 663 21.19 10.06 -16.69
CA GLU A 663 22.22 10.40 -15.68
C GLU A 663 23.52 9.62 -15.92
N ILE A 664 23.45 8.32 -16.22
CA ILE A 664 24.61 7.48 -16.57
C ILE A 664 25.28 7.98 -17.85
N PHE A 665 24.49 8.23 -18.90
CA PHE A 665 25.01 8.72 -20.18
C PHE A 665 25.79 10.02 -20.01
N GLU A 666 25.20 11.00 -19.30
CA GLU A 666 25.84 12.29 -19.10
C GLU A 666 27.06 12.21 -18.15
N HIS A 667 26.96 11.43 -17.07
CA HIS A 667 28.08 11.27 -16.15
C HIS A 667 29.27 10.57 -16.81
N THR A 668 29.01 9.62 -17.73
CA THR A 668 30.06 9.02 -18.57
C THR A 668 30.80 10.07 -19.38
N LEU A 669 30.08 10.95 -20.08
CA LEU A 669 30.69 12.02 -20.88
C LEU A 669 31.51 12.99 -20.02
N GLN A 670 31.07 13.24 -18.80
CA GLN A 670 31.81 14.04 -17.82
C GLN A 670 33.11 13.36 -17.41
N LEU A 671 33.07 12.08 -17.02
CA LEU A 671 34.26 11.31 -16.60
C LEU A 671 35.30 11.23 -17.72
N ILE A 672 34.88 10.96 -18.97
CA ILE A 672 35.75 10.97 -20.15
C ILE A 672 36.44 12.33 -20.29
N ARG A 673 35.71 13.43 -20.08
CA ARG A 673 36.26 14.80 -20.18
C ARG A 673 37.23 15.14 -19.07
N GLU A 674 36.93 14.73 -17.84
CA GLU A 674 37.78 14.98 -16.67
C GLU A 674 39.10 14.22 -16.79
N ARG A 675 39.04 12.95 -17.16
CA ARG A 675 40.23 12.11 -17.39
C ARG A 675 41.10 12.67 -18.53
N ALA A 676 40.50 13.09 -19.64
CA ALA A 676 41.22 13.75 -20.73
C ALA A 676 41.90 15.08 -20.30
N LYS A 677 41.27 15.86 -19.42
CA LYS A 677 41.86 17.12 -18.88
C LYS A 677 43.03 16.88 -17.93
N GLN A 678 43.07 15.73 -17.25
CA GLN A 678 44.15 15.37 -16.33
C GLN A 678 45.42 14.90 -17.04
N GLY A 679 45.47 14.97 -18.38
CA GLY A 679 46.65 14.59 -19.16
C GLY A 679 46.86 13.09 -19.25
N LEU A 680 45.86 12.27 -18.91
CA LEU A 680 45.85 10.84 -19.22
C LEU A 680 45.76 10.67 -20.74
N THR A 681 46.92 10.67 -21.41
CA THR A 681 47.08 10.15 -22.77
C THR A 681 47.06 8.63 -22.65
N VAL A 682 45.98 8.00 -23.10
CA VAL A 682 45.94 6.53 -23.17
C VAL A 682 46.82 6.14 -24.36
N ASP A 683 48.01 5.60 -24.09
CA ASP A 683 48.89 5.08 -25.14
C ASP A 683 48.30 3.77 -25.68
N LEU A 684 47.69 3.89 -26.84
CA LEU A 684 47.00 2.85 -27.55
C LEU A 684 47.65 2.74 -28.93
N GLU A 685 48.70 1.94 -29.02
CA GLU A 685 49.50 1.72 -30.25
C GLU A 685 50.25 2.98 -30.76
N GLY A 686 50.78 3.83 -29.86
CA GLY A 686 51.70 4.91 -30.23
C GLY A 686 51.05 6.14 -30.87
N LYS A 687 49.75 6.40 -30.64
CA LYS A 687 49.06 7.63 -31.07
C LYS A 687 48.39 8.34 -29.90
N GLU A 688 48.63 9.66 -29.79
CA GLU A 688 47.94 10.53 -28.82
C GLU A 688 46.45 10.69 -29.18
N PHE A 689 45.55 10.45 -28.22
CA PHE A 689 44.10 10.68 -28.36
C PHE A 689 43.64 11.90 -27.55
N ARG A 690 42.72 12.71 -28.11
CA ARG A 690 42.07 13.86 -27.46
C ARG A 690 40.61 13.54 -27.12
N TYR A 691 40.00 14.32 -26.22
CA TYR A 691 38.59 14.16 -25.82
C TYR A 691 37.64 14.00 -27.02
N ASN A 692 37.82 14.82 -28.07
CA ASN A 692 36.98 14.79 -29.27
C ASN A 692 37.11 13.49 -30.09
N ASP A 693 38.21 12.75 -29.93
CA ASP A 693 38.45 11.48 -30.62
C ASP A 693 37.67 10.33 -29.94
N LEU A 694 37.41 10.45 -28.62
CA LEU A 694 36.69 9.46 -27.80
C LEU A 694 35.17 9.68 -27.73
N VAL A 695 34.69 10.85 -28.15
CA VAL A 695 33.24 11.14 -28.31
C VAL A 695 32.82 11.09 -29.77
N SER A 696 33.47 10.21 -30.53
CA SER A 696 33.13 9.93 -31.93
C SER A 696 31.72 9.34 -32.07
N PRO A 697 31.13 9.31 -33.27
CA PRO A 697 29.79 8.75 -33.46
C PRO A 697 29.65 7.29 -33.09
N ARG A 698 30.73 6.52 -33.26
CA ARG A 698 30.81 5.12 -32.84
C ARG A 698 30.79 5.03 -31.32
N SER A 699 31.64 5.80 -30.64
CA SER A 699 31.75 5.81 -29.18
C SER A 699 30.47 6.34 -28.51
N LEU A 700 29.81 7.35 -29.09
CA LEU A 700 28.52 7.83 -28.59
C LEU A 700 27.40 6.81 -28.80
N GLY A 701 27.43 6.04 -29.89
CA GLY A 701 26.54 4.89 -30.09
C GLY A 701 26.76 3.80 -29.04
N LEU A 702 28.03 3.52 -28.71
CA LEU A 702 28.40 2.59 -27.65
C LEU A 702 27.91 3.06 -26.28
N ILE A 703 28.16 4.33 -25.92
CA ILE A 703 27.69 4.93 -24.65
C ILE A 703 26.16 4.87 -24.57
N ALA A 704 25.44 5.24 -25.64
CA ALA A 704 23.97 5.21 -25.65
C ALA A 704 23.38 3.79 -25.50
N SER A 705 24.04 2.79 -26.09
CA SER A 705 23.65 1.39 -25.96
C SER A 705 23.86 0.88 -24.54
N LEU A 706 25.07 1.05 -24.01
CA LEU A 706 25.47 0.53 -22.70
C LEU A 706 24.83 1.28 -21.53
N SER A 707 24.50 2.57 -21.68
CA SER A 707 23.75 3.32 -20.66
C SER A 707 22.26 2.97 -20.61
N GLY A 708 21.75 2.21 -21.58
CA GLY A 708 20.33 1.87 -21.72
C GLY A 708 19.47 2.95 -22.40
N CYS A 709 20.09 4.00 -22.95
CA CYS A 709 19.36 5.07 -23.63
C CYS A 709 18.66 4.60 -24.92
N THR A 710 19.25 3.67 -25.68
CA THR A 710 18.66 3.14 -26.93
C THR A 710 17.41 2.29 -26.67
N ALA A 711 17.45 1.45 -25.64
CA ALA A 711 16.35 0.51 -25.32
C ALA A 711 15.09 1.21 -24.78
N ARG A 712 15.24 2.40 -24.17
CA ARG A 712 14.17 3.11 -23.45
C ARG A 712 13.44 4.17 -24.27
N ARG A 713 13.86 4.42 -25.52
CA ARG A 713 13.17 5.30 -26.46
C ARG A 713 13.10 4.71 -27.88
N PRO A 714 12.50 3.52 -28.07
CA PRO A 714 12.26 3.01 -29.41
C PRO A 714 11.29 3.94 -30.15
N LEU A 715 11.65 4.36 -31.36
CA LEU A 715 10.73 5.08 -32.22
C LEU A 715 9.64 4.11 -32.69
N PRO A 716 8.35 4.43 -32.52
CA PRO A 716 7.29 3.57 -33.02
C PRO A 716 7.41 3.48 -34.55
N ASN A 717 7.45 2.26 -35.07
CA ASN A 717 7.49 1.97 -36.50
C ASN A 717 6.07 1.88 -37.07
N CYS A 718 5.93 1.76 -38.40
CA CYS A 718 4.61 1.77 -39.05
C CYS A 718 3.68 0.61 -38.61
N SER A 719 4.22 -0.48 -38.04
CA SER A 719 3.42 -1.58 -37.46
C SER A 719 2.92 -1.28 -36.04
N HIS A 720 3.34 -0.17 -35.44
CA HIS A 720 2.95 0.18 -34.08
C HIS A 720 1.46 0.57 -34.03
N PRO A 721 0.65 -0.02 -33.13
CA PRO A 721 -0.80 0.21 -33.09
C PRO A 721 -1.23 1.67 -32.97
N CYS A 722 -0.37 2.55 -32.46
CA CYS A 722 -0.65 3.98 -32.31
C CYS A 722 -1.03 4.68 -33.63
N PHE A 723 -0.52 4.23 -34.78
CA PHE A 723 -0.78 4.85 -36.09
C PHE A 723 -2.21 4.61 -36.59
N HIS A 724 -2.96 3.71 -35.95
CA HIS A 724 -4.31 3.31 -36.34
C HIS A 724 -5.36 3.61 -35.26
N ARG A 725 -5.00 4.33 -34.19
CA ARG A 725 -5.93 4.66 -33.08
C ARG A 725 -6.85 5.82 -33.45
N LYS A 726 -8.11 5.72 -33.01
CA LYS A 726 -9.12 6.81 -33.09
C LYS A 726 -8.87 7.92 -32.06
N TYR A 727 -8.36 7.56 -30.88
CA TYR A 727 -8.19 8.46 -29.73
C TYR A 727 -6.70 8.75 -29.46
N ARG A 728 -6.41 9.87 -28.79
CA ARG A 728 -5.05 10.25 -28.40
C ARG A 728 -4.44 9.18 -27.49
N ALA A 729 -3.18 8.82 -27.73
CA ALA A 729 -2.42 8.02 -26.78
C ALA A 729 -2.28 8.76 -25.43
N HIS A 730 -2.13 8.02 -24.34
CA HIS A 730 -1.99 8.60 -23.00
C HIS A 730 -0.65 9.34 -22.83
N ASP A 731 0.39 8.86 -23.50
CA ASP A 731 1.72 9.48 -23.54
C ASP A 731 1.88 10.53 -24.65
N GLY A 732 0.82 10.84 -25.40
CA GLY A 732 0.84 11.79 -26.52
C GLY A 732 1.55 11.29 -27.79
N THR A 733 2.03 10.04 -27.83
CA THR A 733 2.67 9.50 -29.03
C THR A 733 1.71 9.42 -30.23
N CYS A 734 2.28 9.53 -31.43
CA CYS A 734 1.59 9.40 -32.72
C CYS A 734 0.48 10.43 -32.97
N ASN A 735 0.42 11.51 -32.18
CA ASN A 735 -0.35 12.70 -32.50
C ASN A 735 0.15 13.38 -33.78
N ASN A 736 1.48 13.37 -33.99
CA ASN A 736 2.11 13.68 -35.27
C ASN A 736 2.58 12.41 -35.96
N LEU A 737 1.96 12.04 -37.07
CA LEU A 737 2.27 10.79 -37.78
C LEU A 737 3.64 10.82 -38.48
N GLN A 738 4.16 12.00 -38.82
CA GLN A 738 5.50 12.13 -39.44
C GLN A 738 6.61 12.13 -38.39
N GLN A 739 6.31 12.66 -37.20
CA GLN A 739 7.25 12.78 -36.08
C GLN A 739 6.57 12.26 -34.78
N PRO A 740 6.45 10.93 -34.59
CA PRO A 740 5.57 10.32 -33.58
C PRO A 740 5.83 10.67 -32.11
N THR A 741 6.96 11.28 -31.78
CA THR A 741 7.30 11.66 -30.40
C THR A 741 7.26 13.17 -30.18
N TRP A 742 6.92 13.99 -31.18
CA TRP A 742 6.72 15.41 -30.94
C TRP A 742 5.55 15.61 -30.01
N GLY A 743 5.78 16.28 -28.89
CA GLY A 743 4.78 16.51 -27.85
C GLY A 743 4.46 15.31 -26.95
N ALA A 744 5.12 14.17 -27.15
CA ALA A 744 4.94 13.00 -26.29
C ALA A 744 5.63 13.20 -24.92
N ALA A 745 5.07 12.58 -23.88
CA ALA A 745 5.70 12.49 -22.57
C ALA A 745 7.06 11.77 -22.65
N LEU A 746 7.92 12.05 -21.68
CA LEU A 746 9.29 11.54 -21.57
C LEU A 746 10.19 11.85 -22.77
N THR A 747 9.92 12.98 -23.44
CA THR A 747 10.78 13.55 -24.48
C THR A 747 11.50 14.80 -23.99
N ALA A 748 12.56 15.19 -24.71
CA ALA A 748 13.26 16.43 -24.39
C ALA A 748 12.37 17.64 -24.67
N PHE A 749 12.45 18.67 -23.83
CA PHE A 749 11.83 19.96 -24.15
C PHE A 749 12.35 20.50 -25.50
N ALA A 750 11.46 21.14 -26.25
CA ALA A 750 11.83 21.85 -27.47
C ALA A 750 12.57 23.16 -27.13
N ARG A 751 13.35 23.68 -28.07
CA ARG A 751 14.14 24.91 -27.92
C ARG A 751 13.79 25.93 -29.00
N LEU A 752 13.58 27.18 -28.58
CA LEU A 752 13.54 28.32 -29.51
C LEU A 752 14.96 28.84 -29.82
N LEU A 753 15.85 28.75 -28.84
CA LEU A 753 17.23 29.22 -28.89
C LEU A 753 18.16 28.13 -28.36
N GLN A 754 19.39 28.10 -28.86
CA GLN A 754 20.40 27.13 -28.42
C GLN A 754 20.69 27.24 -26.91
N PRO A 755 20.90 26.13 -26.19
CA PRO A 755 21.17 26.16 -24.76
C PRO A 755 22.44 26.96 -24.42
N ALA A 756 22.36 27.79 -23.38
CA ALA A 756 23.46 28.60 -22.90
C ALA A 756 24.08 28.00 -21.63
N TYR A 757 24.92 26.98 -21.80
CA TYR A 757 25.76 26.41 -20.74
C TYR A 757 27.13 27.09 -20.66
N GLN A 758 27.73 27.06 -19.47
CA GLN A 758 29.05 27.65 -19.19
C GLN A 758 30.15 27.07 -20.09
N ASP A 759 30.11 25.76 -20.32
CA ASP A 759 31.06 25.00 -21.12
C ASP A 759 30.51 24.64 -22.51
N GLY A 760 29.36 25.22 -22.88
CA GLY A 760 28.62 24.93 -24.11
C GLY A 760 27.91 23.58 -24.15
N ILE A 761 28.05 22.75 -23.11
CA ILE A 761 27.56 21.35 -23.12
C ILE A 761 26.57 21.13 -21.98
N HIS A 762 26.97 21.27 -20.72
CA HIS A 762 26.11 20.87 -19.61
C HIS A 762 26.32 21.65 -18.31
N SER A 763 27.45 22.33 -18.15
CA SER A 763 27.80 23.01 -16.91
C SER A 763 26.91 24.25 -16.72
N PRO A 764 26.09 24.35 -15.67
CA PRO A 764 25.25 25.52 -15.43
C PRO A 764 26.05 26.81 -15.35
N ARG A 765 25.47 27.92 -15.83
CA ARG A 765 26.10 29.24 -15.69
C ARG A 765 26.09 29.70 -14.24
N GLY A 766 27.18 30.30 -13.77
CA GLY A 766 27.32 30.79 -12.39
C GLY A 766 28.23 29.93 -11.49
N LEU A 767 28.85 28.87 -12.03
CA LEU A 767 29.85 28.03 -11.35
C LEU A 767 31.29 28.60 -11.40
N GLY A 768 31.48 29.75 -12.04
CA GLY A 768 32.77 30.39 -12.28
C GLY A 768 32.60 31.61 -13.20
N LEU A 769 33.68 32.14 -13.78
CA LEU A 769 33.65 33.21 -14.80
C LEU A 769 33.16 32.64 -16.14
N PRO A 770 32.04 33.10 -16.72
CA PRO A 770 31.65 32.74 -18.09
C PRO A 770 32.77 32.99 -19.11
N MET A 771 32.91 32.11 -20.11
CA MET A 771 33.93 32.25 -21.16
C MET A 771 33.81 33.64 -21.83
N GLY A 772 34.81 34.50 -21.61
CA GLY A 772 34.87 35.87 -22.13
C GLY A 772 34.32 36.96 -21.19
N SER A 773 33.91 36.64 -19.96
CA SER A 773 33.43 37.60 -18.96
C SER A 773 34.49 37.93 -17.90
N ARG A 774 34.43 39.14 -17.34
CA ARG A 774 35.35 39.61 -16.28
C ARG A 774 34.85 39.35 -14.85
N GLN A 775 33.58 39.00 -14.66
CA GLN A 775 32.97 38.74 -13.33
C GLN A 775 31.87 37.64 -13.38
N PRO A 776 31.63 36.92 -12.27
CA PRO A 776 30.62 35.85 -12.19
C PRO A 776 29.18 36.39 -12.17
N LEU A 777 28.20 35.53 -12.50
CA LEU A 777 26.78 35.88 -12.39
C LEU A 777 26.36 36.07 -10.92
N PRO A 778 25.40 36.98 -10.62
CA PRO A 778 24.98 37.24 -9.24
C PRO A 778 24.32 36.01 -8.62
N PRO A 779 24.40 35.80 -7.29
CA PRO A 779 23.66 34.75 -6.61
C PRO A 779 22.14 34.87 -6.82
N PRO A 780 21.40 33.79 -7.14
CA PRO A 780 19.95 33.85 -7.39
C PRO A 780 19.15 34.50 -6.26
N ARG A 781 19.49 34.15 -5.01
CA ARG A 781 18.85 34.70 -3.81
C ARG A 781 19.00 36.22 -3.70
N LEU A 782 20.17 36.75 -4.06
CA LEU A 782 20.41 38.19 -4.06
C LEU A 782 19.59 38.91 -5.13
N VAL A 783 19.35 38.28 -6.27
CA VAL A 783 18.47 38.86 -7.32
C VAL A 783 17.01 38.81 -6.88
N ALA A 784 16.58 37.75 -6.21
CA ALA A 784 15.21 37.60 -5.73
C ALA A 784 14.80 38.68 -4.71
N THR A 785 15.72 39.15 -3.85
CA THR A 785 15.43 40.22 -2.88
C THR A 785 15.12 41.57 -3.52
N VAL A 786 15.45 41.79 -4.79
CA VAL A 786 15.08 43.03 -5.51
C VAL A 786 13.56 43.18 -5.61
N TRP A 787 12.84 42.06 -5.76
CA TRP A 787 11.42 42.03 -6.07
C TRP A 787 10.52 41.65 -4.88
N ALA A 788 11.12 41.29 -3.75
CA ALA A 788 10.45 40.85 -2.53
C ALA A 788 10.31 42.00 -1.52
N ARG A 789 9.11 42.22 -0.97
CA ARG A 789 8.85 43.19 0.12
C ARG A 789 7.81 42.65 1.12
N ALA A 790 7.80 43.18 2.34
CA ALA A 790 6.72 42.97 3.30
C ALA A 790 5.60 43.99 3.06
N ALA A 791 4.93 43.95 1.90
CA ALA A 791 3.87 44.91 1.57
C ALA A 791 2.50 44.24 1.49
N ALA A 792 1.46 44.98 1.92
CA ALA A 792 0.06 44.58 1.78
C ALA A 792 -0.27 44.32 0.30
N VAL A 793 -1.08 43.29 0.04
CA VAL A 793 -1.43 42.91 -1.33
C VAL A 793 -2.52 43.82 -1.87
N THR A 794 -2.23 44.50 -2.98
CA THR A 794 -3.24 45.26 -3.72
C THR A 794 -4.13 44.30 -4.51
N PRO A 795 -5.47 44.36 -4.36
CA PRO A 795 -6.39 43.57 -5.17
C PRO A 795 -6.49 44.12 -6.61
N ASP A 796 -6.62 43.22 -7.58
CA ASP A 796 -7.02 43.54 -8.95
C ASP A 796 -8.48 43.13 -9.15
N HIS A 797 -9.38 44.11 -9.16
CA HIS A 797 -10.82 43.87 -9.29
C HIS A 797 -11.25 43.48 -10.71
N SER A 798 -10.34 43.52 -11.69
CA SER A 798 -10.63 43.11 -13.07
C SER A 798 -10.63 41.58 -13.22
N TYR A 799 -10.02 40.86 -12.29
CA TYR A 799 -9.82 39.42 -12.35
C TYR A 799 -10.07 38.76 -11.01
N THR A 800 -10.57 37.53 -11.06
CA THR A 800 -10.70 36.67 -9.88
C THR A 800 -9.42 35.85 -9.69
N ARG A 801 -9.26 35.24 -8.52
CA ARG A 801 -8.11 34.37 -8.23
C ARG A 801 -8.08 33.10 -9.07
N MET A 802 -9.18 32.77 -9.74
CA MET A 802 -9.23 31.72 -10.76
C MET A 802 -8.24 31.98 -11.90
N LEU A 803 -7.91 33.25 -12.22
CA LEU A 803 -6.91 33.55 -13.27
C LEU A 803 -5.55 32.87 -12.98
N MET A 804 -5.07 32.98 -11.73
CA MET A 804 -3.81 32.37 -11.30
C MET A 804 -3.94 30.84 -11.22
N HIS A 805 -5.00 30.34 -10.56
CA HIS A 805 -5.15 28.91 -10.31
C HIS A 805 -5.48 28.10 -11.58
N TRP A 806 -6.15 28.69 -12.56
CA TRP A 806 -6.31 28.06 -13.88
C TRP A 806 -4.96 27.90 -14.58
N GLY A 807 -4.10 28.93 -14.54
CA GLY A 807 -2.76 28.85 -15.10
C GLY A 807 -1.92 27.76 -14.42
N TRP A 808 -2.02 27.66 -13.10
CA TRP A 808 -1.33 26.62 -12.32
C TRP A 808 -1.86 25.21 -12.65
N PHE A 809 -3.18 25.04 -12.72
CA PHE A 809 -3.79 23.77 -13.11
C PHE A 809 -3.41 23.36 -14.55
N LEU A 810 -3.38 24.31 -15.49
CA LEU A 810 -2.97 24.12 -16.88
C LEU A 810 -1.49 23.79 -17.00
N GLU A 811 -0.61 24.39 -16.19
CA GLU A 811 0.82 24.03 -16.16
C GLU A 811 1.00 22.54 -15.93
N HIS A 812 0.22 21.96 -15.01
CA HIS A 812 0.32 20.55 -14.68
C HIS A 812 -0.12 19.61 -15.81
N ASP A 813 -0.84 20.13 -16.82
CA ASP A 813 -1.23 19.40 -18.03
C ASP A 813 -0.15 19.50 -19.13
N LEU A 814 0.71 20.52 -19.08
CA LEU A 814 1.68 20.82 -20.14
C LEU A 814 3.09 20.37 -19.78
N ASP A 815 3.52 20.63 -18.55
CA ASP A 815 4.89 20.35 -18.15
C ASP A 815 5.07 19.84 -16.73
N HIS A 816 6.02 18.93 -16.63
CA HIS A 816 6.62 18.49 -15.38
C HIS A 816 8.04 18.04 -15.71
N THR A 817 9.04 18.76 -15.19
CA THR A 817 10.44 18.39 -15.45
C THR A 817 10.82 17.21 -14.57
N VAL A 818 11.40 16.16 -15.15
CA VAL A 818 11.94 15.02 -14.38
C VAL A 818 13.10 15.51 -13.48
N PRO A 819 13.02 15.36 -12.15
CA PRO A 819 14.10 15.77 -11.25
C PRO A 819 15.22 14.73 -11.20
N ALA A 820 16.33 15.06 -10.55
CA ALA A 820 17.39 14.08 -10.28
C ALA A 820 16.87 12.91 -9.44
N LEU A 821 17.34 11.70 -9.75
CA LEU A 821 17.01 10.49 -9.00
C LEU A 821 17.84 10.32 -7.74
N SER A 822 18.84 11.16 -7.54
CA SER A 822 19.68 11.16 -6.35
C SER A 822 19.62 12.51 -5.65
N THR A 823 19.47 12.46 -4.33
CA THR A 823 19.69 13.57 -3.40
C THR A 823 21.13 13.60 -2.87
N ALA A 824 22.00 12.71 -3.37
CA ALA A 824 23.41 12.60 -3.02
C ALA A 824 24.32 12.73 -4.25
N ARG A 825 25.54 13.23 -4.05
CA ARG A 825 26.56 13.39 -5.08
C ARG A 825 26.95 12.05 -5.70
N PHE A 826 27.10 12.00 -7.03
CA PHE A 826 27.63 10.83 -7.73
C PHE A 826 29.10 10.55 -7.39
N LEU A 827 29.87 11.59 -7.02
CA LEU A 827 31.29 11.44 -6.74
C LEU A 827 31.57 10.57 -5.51
N ASP A 828 30.90 10.87 -4.39
CA ASP A 828 31.25 10.37 -3.05
C ASP A 828 30.03 9.99 -2.19
N GLY A 829 28.81 10.07 -2.74
CA GLY A 829 27.58 9.69 -2.04
C GLY A 829 27.15 10.64 -0.93
N ARG A 830 27.82 11.79 -0.73
CA ARG A 830 27.42 12.76 0.30
C ARG A 830 26.09 13.44 -0.09
N PRO A 831 25.14 13.61 0.85
CA PRO A 831 23.87 14.29 0.59
C PRO A 831 24.05 15.73 0.11
N CYS A 832 23.26 16.16 -0.87
CA CYS A 832 23.23 17.53 -1.36
C CYS A 832 22.82 18.55 -0.28
N SER A 833 22.17 18.11 0.79
CA SER A 833 21.78 18.94 1.93
C SER A 833 22.95 19.26 2.88
N SER A 834 24.03 18.48 2.86
CA SER A 834 25.18 18.64 3.76
C SER A 834 26.42 19.25 3.08
N VAL A 835 26.34 19.54 1.78
CA VAL A 835 27.44 20.08 0.97
C VAL A 835 27.00 21.33 0.22
N CYS A 836 27.89 22.32 0.11
CA CYS A 836 27.67 23.53 -0.68
C CYS A 836 28.51 23.58 -1.98
N THR A 837 29.11 22.45 -2.34
CA THR A 837 29.88 22.27 -3.56
C THR A 837 28.98 21.82 -4.71
N ASN A 838 29.35 22.22 -5.93
CA ASN A 838 28.57 21.98 -7.12
C ASN A 838 29.07 20.71 -7.81
N ASP A 839 28.56 19.58 -7.37
CA ASP A 839 28.91 18.27 -7.89
C ASP A 839 27.63 17.50 -8.21
N PRO A 840 27.48 16.94 -9.41
CA PRO A 840 26.24 16.32 -9.84
C PRO A 840 25.71 15.26 -8.85
N PRO A 841 24.39 15.25 -8.60
CA PRO A 841 23.37 16.15 -9.14
C PRO A 841 23.18 17.44 -8.32
N CYS A 842 23.99 17.70 -7.29
CA CYS A 842 23.85 18.86 -6.40
C CYS A 842 24.24 20.17 -7.10
N PHE A 843 23.39 21.19 -6.98
CA PHE A 843 23.65 22.54 -7.47
C PHE A 843 23.10 23.61 -6.49
N PRO A 844 23.58 23.62 -5.23
CA PRO A 844 23.01 24.39 -4.14
C PRO A 844 23.17 25.91 -4.31
N MET A 845 22.29 26.68 -3.68
CA MET A 845 22.31 28.15 -3.73
C MET A 845 22.97 28.74 -2.48
N ASN A 846 24.09 29.46 -2.62
CA ASN A 846 24.77 30.10 -1.50
C ASN A 846 23.91 31.19 -0.83
N THR A 847 23.73 31.13 0.48
CA THR A 847 22.88 32.03 1.29
C THR A 847 23.66 33.15 2.00
N ARG A 848 25.00 33.08 2.04
CA ARG A 848 25.87 33.96 2.85
C ARG A 848 25.76 35.44 2.50
N HIS A 849 25.33 35.77 1.29
CA HIS A 849 25.29 37.15 0.78
C HIS A 849 23.94 37.86 0.96
N ALA A 850 22.95 37.23 1.64
CA ALA A 850 21.57 37.72 1.61
C ALA A 850 20.83 37.80 2.97
N ASN A 851 21.48 37.60 4.13
CA ASN A 851 20.84 37.89 5.44
C ASN A 851 21.82 38.26 6.57
N PRO A 852 21.72 39.47 7.14
CA PRO A 852 22.24 39.79 8.47
C PRO A 852 21.19 39.40 9.53
N GLY A 853 21.39 38.28 10.25
CA GLY A 853 20.68 38.03 11.51
C GLY A 853 19.83 36.75 11.69
N GLY A 854 20.07 35.65 10.95
CA GLY A 854 19.33 34.39 11.16
C GLY A 854 20.21 33.14 11.06
N THR A 855 20.12 32.27 12.07
CA THR A 855 20.81 30.97 12.21
C THR A 855 20.32 29.95 11.18
N HIS A 856 20.82 29.96 9.93
CA HIS A 856 20.45 28.96 8.91
C HIS A 856 21.68 28.50 8.09
N ALA A 857 21.52 27.35 7.41
CA ALA A 857 22.57 26.64 6.68
C ALA A 857 23.30 27.50 5.62
N PRO A 858 24.59 27.23 5.33
CA PRO A 858 25.43 28.02 4.42
C PRO A 858 24.97 28.03 2.95
N CYS A 859 24.06 27.15 2.56
CA CYS A 859 23.43 27.10 1.24
C CYS A 859 22.03 26.46 1.31
N MET A 860 21.16 26.78 0.34
CA MET A 860 19.85 26.13 0.14
C MET A 860 20.01 24.93 -0.79
N LEU A 861 19.35 23.82 -0.44
CA LEU A 861 19.30 22.60 -1.25
C LEU A 861 18.71 22.89 -2.62
N PHE A 862 19.39 22.40 -3.66
CA PHE A 862 18.88 22.37 -5.02
C PHE A 862 19.59 21.25 -5.78
N ALA A 863 18.81 20.39 -6.44
CA ALA A 863 19.31 19.34 -7.32
C ALA A 863 18.96 19.66 -8.78
N ARG A 864 19.88 19.32 -9.67
CA ARG A 864 19.69 19.46 -11.12
C ARG A 864 18.55 18.57 -11.60
N SER A 865 17.94 18.95 -12.72
CA SER A 865 16.88 18.17 -13.36
C SER A 865 17.49 17.03 -14.17
N SER A 866 16.92 15.83 -14.20
CA SER A 866 17.48 14.71 -14.96
C SER A 866 17.66 15.05 -16.45
N PRO A 867 18.79 14.63 -17.07
CA PRO A 867 19.06 14.92 -18.46
C PRO A 867 18.29 13.99 -19.39
N ALA A 868 17.89 14.48 -20.56
CA ALA A 868 17.40 13.63 -21.63
C ALA A 868 18.57 12.84 -22.26
N CYS A 869 18.37 11.54 -22.46
CA CYS A 869 19.29 10.71 -23.24
C CYS A 869 19.62 11.37 -24.59
N ALA A 870 20.93 11.52 -24.88
CA ALA A 870 21.47 12.00 -26.15
C ALA A 870 20.65 13.15 -26.78
N SER A 871 20.44 14.21 -26.00
CA SER A 871 19.40 15.20 -26.18
C SER A 871 19.22 15.76 -27.61
N GLY A 872 18.16 15.31 -28.32
CA GLY A 872 17.49 16.07 -29.41
C GLY A 872 17.17 15.44 -30.80
N ARG A 873 16.83 14.14 -30.94
CA ARG A 873 16.42 13.39 -32.18
C ARG A 873 17.50 13.20 -33.29
N PRO A 874 17.37 12.14 -34.14
CA PRO A 874 18.47 11.47 -34.84
C PRO A 874 18.65 11.89 -36.31
N SER A 875 19.90 11.89 -36.80
CA SER A 875 20.20 11.21 -38.07
C SER A 875 20.99 9.94 -37.73
N ALA A 876 21.01 8.94 -38.61
CA ALA A 876 21.57 7.59 -38.40
C ALA A 876 23.08 7.50 -38.02
N LYS A 877 23.68 8.61 -37.58
CA LYS A 877 25.05 8.78 -37.15
C LYS A 877 25.01 9.73 -35.96
N VAL A 878 25.36 9.25 -34.77
CA VAL A 878 25.47 10.06 -33.54
C VAL A 878 26.67 11.02 -33.67
N GLY A 879 26.59 12.00 -34.57
CA GLY A 879 27.71 12.80 -35.10
C GLY A 879 28.49 13.66 -34.09
N SER A 880 27.89 14.03 -32.97
CA SER A 880 28.40 15.08 -32.07
C SER A 880 27.80 15.03 -30.66
N VAL A 881 28.54 15.51 -29.66
CA VAL A 881 28.04 15.76 -28.29
C VAL A 881 27.11 16.97 -28.29
N TYR A 882 25.82 16.76 -28.02
CA TYR A 882 24.84 17.84 -27.89
C TYR A 882 24.82 18.43 -26.47
N ALA A 883 24.35 19.67 -26.38
CA ALA A 883 24.10 20.30 -25.09
C ALA A 883 22.99 19.56 -24.31
N ARG A 884 23.10 19.53 -22.98
CA ARG A 884 22.18 18.87 -22.05
C ARG A 884 20.75 19.41 -22.24
N GLU A 885 19.80 18.52 -22.50
CA GLU A 885 18.38 18.85 -22.44
C GLU A 885 17.70 18.20 -21.24
N GLN A 886 16.55 18.74 -20.86
CA GLN A 886 15.72 18.22 -19.77
C GLN A 886 14.50 17.51 -20.33
N ILE A 887 13.95 16.60 -19.53
CA ILE A 887 12.83 15.74 -19.93
C ILE A 887 11.53 16.33 -19.39
N ASN A 888 10.52 16.44 -20.25
CA ASN A 888 9.14 16.63 -19.82
C ASN A 888 8.50 15.27 -19.57
N GLN A 889 7.93 15.02 -18.39
CA GLN A 889 7.18 13.79 -18.11
C GLN A 889 5.68 13.90 -18.38
N GLN A 890 5.17 15.09 -18.69
CA GLN A 890 3.79 15.27 -19.17
C GLN A 890 3.74 15.31 -20.70
N THR A 891 2.56 15.04 -21.29
CA THR A 891 2.34 15.37 -22.70
C THR A 891 2.38 16.88 -22.90
N ALA A 892 2.74 17.33 -24.10
CA ALA A 892 2.77 18.76 -24.41
C ALA A 892 1.40 19.32 -24.86
N TYR A 893 0.38 18.47 -24.89
CA TYR A 893 -0.94 18.82 -25.39
C TYR A 893 -1.83 19.26 -24.23
N ILE A 894 -2.76 20.18 -24.48
CA ILE A 894 -3.86 20.44 -23.56
C ILE A 894 -4.87 19.30 -23.77
N ASP A 895 -4.66 18.17 -23.11
CA ASP A 895 -5.46 16.97 -23.27
C ASP A 895 -5.96 16.36 -21.95
N GLY A 896 -5.75 17.07 -20.84
CA GLY A 896 -6.19 16.67 -19.51
C GLY A 896 -5.33 15.56 -18.91
N SER A 897 -4.07 15.42 -19.33
CA SER A 897 -3.09 14.51 -18.71
C SER A 897 -2.96 14.73 -17.19
N ASN A 898 -3.15 15.95 -16.70
CA ASN A 898 -3.24 16.23 -15.26
C ASN A 898 -4.46 15.60 -14.55
N VAL A 899 -5.50 15.19 -15.30
CA VAL A 899 -6.67 14.42 -14.84
C VAL A 899 -6.51 12.94 -15.15
N TYR A 900 -5.92 12.59 -16.31
CA TYR A 900 -5.95 11.25 -16.89
C TYR A 900 -4.62 10.47 -16.84
N GLY A 901 -3.54 11.09 -16.39
CA GLY A 901 -2.17 10.54 -16.44
C GLY A 901 -1.51 10.74 -17.81
N SER A 902 -0.17 10.62 -17.83
CA SER A 902 0.66 10.70 -19.04
C SER A 902 1.24 9.34 -19.46
N SER A 903 0.78 8.26 -18.82
CA SER A 903 1.07 6.89 -19.25
C SER A 903 -0.20 6.03 -19.19
N GLU A 904 -0.20 4.95 -19.96
CA GLU A 904 -1.30 3.97 -19.95
C GLU A 904 -1.51 3.40 -18.52
N ARG A 905 -0.40 3.17 -17.80
CA ARG A 905 -0.43 2.66 -16.43
C ARG A 905 -1.08 3.63 -15.46
N GLU A 906 -0.71 4.92 -15.52
CA GLU A 906 -1.31 5.96 -14.68
C GLU A 906 -2.80 6.10 -14.97
N SER A 907 -3.18 6.10 -16.25
CA SER A 907 -4.57 6.16 -16.68
C SER A 907 -5.39 4.98 -16.15
N GLN A 908 -4.90 3.75 -16.29
CA GLN A 908 -5.57 2.56 -15.77
C GLN A 908 -5.78 2.60 -14.25
N ALA A 909 -4.81 3.14 -13.50
CA ALA A 909 -4.93 3.28 -12.04
C ALA A 909 -6.03 4.27 -11.61
N LEU A 910 -6.40 5.22 -12.48
CA LEU A 910 -7.41 6.25 -12.25
C LEU A 910 -8.82 5.82 -12.70
N ARG A 911 -8.92 4.82 -13.56
CA ARG A 911 -10.19 4.31 -14.12
C ARG A 911 -10.82 3.29 -13.18
N ASP A 912 -12.14 3.26 -13.13
CA ASP A 912 -12.87 2.28 -12.34
C ASP A 912 -13.07 0.98 -13.15
N PRO A 913 -12.34 -0.10 -12.86
CA PRO A 913 -12.46 -1.34 -13.64
C PRO A 913 -13.72 -2.14 -13.28
N SER A 914 -14.39 -1.81 -12.17
CA SER A 914 -15.57 -2.52 -11.68
C SER A 914 -16.87 -2.04 -12.34
N VAL A 915 -16.80 -0.94 -13.10
CA VAL A 915 -17.95 -0.31 -13.74
C VAL A 915 -17.70 -0.24 -15.25
N LEU A 916 -18.43 -1.04 -16.04
CA LEU A 916 -18.42 -1.02 -17.52
C LEU A 916 -19.01 0.27 -18.15
N ARG A 917 -18.86 1.43 -17.50
CA ARG A 917 -19.43 2.73 -17.92
C ARG A 917 -18.39 3.82 -18.18
N GLY A 918 -17.10 3.48 -18.19
CA GLY A 918 -16.04 4.43 -18.57
C GLY A 918 -15.80 5.56 -17.57
N LEU A 919 -16.03 5.33 -16.28
CA LEU A 919 -15.85 6.32 -15.21
C LEU A 919 -14.40 6.33 -14.68
N LEU A 920 -14.00 7.47 -14.12
CA LEU A 920 -12.87 7.56 -13.20
C LEU A 920 -13.28 7.13 -11.79
N ARG A 921 -12.35 6.52 -11.05
CA ARG A 921 -12.53 6.04 -9.67
C ARG A 921 -12.96 7.16 -8.74
N THR A 922 -13.95 6.89 -7.90
CA THR A 922 -14.46 7.85 -6.91
C THR A 922 -13.86 7.60 -5.53
N GLY A 923 -13.56 8.67 -4.81
CA GLY A 923 -13.31 8.63 -3.36
C GLY A 923 -14.59 8.78 -2.54
N LEU A 924 -14.42 9.10 -1.26
CA LEU A 924 -15.52 9.28 -0.32
C LEU A 924 -16.54 10.33 -0.82
N PRO A 925 -17.85 10.07 -0.70
CA PRO A 925 -18.86 11.09 -0.90
C PRO A 925 -18.78 12.13 0.23
N TRP A 926 -18.86 13.41 -0.12
CA TRP A 926 -18.93 14.47 0.89
C TRP A 926 -20.34 14.51 1.51
N PRO A 927 -20.53 14.16 2.81
CA PRO A 927 -21.86 13.87 3.36
C PRO A 927 -22.94 14.95 3.16
N PRO A 928 -22.64 16.26 3.27
CA PRO A 928 -23.65 17.31 3.06
C PRO A 928 -24.17 17.41 1.62
N SER A 929 -23.37 17.06 0.61
CA SER A 929 -23.76 17.22 -0.81
C SER A 929 -23.86 15.91 -1.60
N GLY A 930 -23.36 14.80 -1.04
CA GLY A 930 -23.24 13.51 -1.72
C GLY A 930 -22.25 13.48 -2.87
N LYS A 931 -21.57 14.60 -3.21
CA LYS A 931 -20.62 14.66 -4.33
C LYS A 931 -19.29 14.01 -3.96
N HIS A 932 -18.81 13.11 -4.81
CA HIS A 932 -17.55 12.38 -4.58
C HIS A 932 -16.31 13.27 -4.61
N LEU A 933 -15.35 12.99 -3.74
CA LEU A 933 -13.99 13.52 -3.83
C LEU A 933 -13.12 12.62 -4.74
N LEU A 934 -11.89 13.05 -5.01
CA LEU A 934 -10.89 12.19 -5.64
C LEU A 934 -10.65 10.93 -4.78
N PRO A 935 -10.24 9.80 -5.39
CA PRO A 935 -9.86 8.61 -4.64
C PRO A 935 -8.57 8.86 -3.85
N PHE A 936 -8.37 8.15 -2.75
CA PHE A 936 -7.11 8.24 -2.00
C PHE A 936 -6.00 7.46 -2.70
N SER A 937 -4.78 7.98 -2.61
CA SER A 937 -3.59 7.26 -3.07
C SER A 937 -3.28 6.14 -2.08
N THR A 938 -3.11 4.91 -2.59
CA THR A 938 -2.67 3.74 -1.79
C THR A 938 -1.19 3.76 -1.45
N ASP A 939 -0.44 4.60 -2.17
CA ASP A 939 0.94 4.95 -1.88
C ASP A 939 0.99 6.48 -1.81
N PRO A 940 0.54 7.14 -0.74
CA PRO A 940 0.52 8.61 -0.69
C PRO A 940 1.95 9.15 -0.53
N PRO A 941 2.35 10.22 -1.24
CA PRO A 941 3.63 10.86 -0.96
C PRO A 941 3.57 11.39 0.47
N THR A 942 4.61 11.12 1.25
CA THR A 942 4.65 11.59 2.63
C THR A 942 4.65 13.12 2.64
N GLY A 943 3.64 13.70 3.27
CA GLY A 943 3.42 15.15 3.27
C GLY A 943 2.01 15.51 3.70
N CYS A 944 1.00 14.81 3.17
CA CYS A 944 -0.39 14.98 3.61
C CYS A 944 -0.57 14.55 5.06
N GLU A 945 0.09 13.45 5.47
CA GLU A 945 -0.02 12.83 6.80
C GLU A 945 0.69 13.61 7.93
N ARG A 946 1.50 14.63 7.62
CA ARG A 946 2.36 15.32 8.61
C ARG A 946 1.70 16.52 9.30
N GLN A 947 0.65 17.11 8.73
CA GLN A 947 -0.02 18.26 9.36
C GLN A 947 -1.10 17.84 10.36
N GLU A 948 -1.72 16.68 10.15
CA GLU A 948 -2.78 16.12 11.00
C GLU A 948 -2.62 14.59 10.99
N GLN A 949 -2.60 13.94 12.15
CA GLN A 949 -2.67 12.47 12.25
C GLN A 949 -3.88 11.99 11.42
N ASP A 950 -3.66 11.04 10.49
CA ASP A 950 -4.64 10.50 9.53
C ASP A 950 -5.13 11.42 8.39
N SER A 951 -4.23 12.18 7.73
CA SER A 951 -4.57 12.95 6.52
C SER A 951 -4.10 12.25 5.21
N PRO A 952 -5.01 11.62 4.44
CA PRO A 952 -4.65 10.91 3.21
C PRO A 952 -4.42 11.87 2.02
N CYS A 953 -3.49 11.54 1.13
CA CYS A 953 -3.36 12.23 -0.17
C CYS A 953 -4.36 11.70 -1.20
N PHE A 954 -4.80 12.57 -2.09
CA PHE A 954 -5.64 12.20 -3.23
C PHE A 954 -4.82 11.69 -4.42
N LEU A 955 -5.38 10.77 -5.18
CA LEU A 955 -4.85 10.26 -6.45
C LEU A 955 -5.46 11.03 -7.62
N ALA A 956 -4.62 11.48 -8.55
CA ALA A 956 -4.98 12.21 -9.76
C ALA A 956 -3.97 11.91 -10.90
N GLY A 957 -4.23 12.40 -12.11
CA GLY A 957 -3.33 12.27 -13.26
C GLY A 957 -1.96 12.95 -13.09
N ASP A 958 -1.88 13.97 -12.25
CA ASP A 958 -0.61 14.53 -11.77
C ASP A 958 -0.61 14.56 -10.23
N HIS A 959 0.43 14.00 -9.60
CA HIS A 959 0.49 13.86 -8.15
C HIS A 959 0.67 15.20 -7.42
N ARG A 960 1.11 16.27 -8.12
CA ARG A 960 1.15 17.64 -7.58
C ARG A 960 -0.25 18.22 -7.35
N ALA A 961 -1.32 17.49 -7.69
CA ALA A 961 -2.69 17.82 -7.27
C ALA A 961 -2.81 18.04 -5.74
N ASN A 962 -1.92 17.45 -4.94
CA ASN A 962 -1.88 17.61 -3.49
C ASN A 962 -0.94 18.74 -3.00
N GLU A 963 -0.26 19.46 -3.90
CA GLU A 963 0.71 20.50 -3.51
C GLU A 963 0.03 21.63 -2.74
N HIS A 964 -1.16 22.06 -3.17
CA HIS A 964 -1.92 23.14 -2.56
C HIS A 964 -3.42 22.84 -2.59
N LEU A 965 -4.16 23.19 -1.52
CA LEU A 965 -5.58 22.87 -1.35
C LEU A 965 -6.47 23.31 -2.54
N ALA A 966 -6.15 24.47 -3.15
CA ALA A 966 -6.87 24.96 -4.32
C ALA A 966 -6.64 24.14 -5.60
N LEU A 967 -5.45 23.54 -5.77
CA LEU A 967 -5.22 22.60 -6.87
C LEU A 967 -6.04 21.33 -6.65
N THR A 968 -6.05 20.79 -5.43
CA THR A 968 -6.86 19.61 -5.09
C THR A 968 -8.35 19.83 -5.40
N ALA A 969 -8.87 21.03 -5.11
CA ALA A 969 -10.23 21.43 -5.47
C ALA A 969 -10.46 21.46 -7.00
N MET A 970 -9.50 22.00 -7.77
CA MET A 970 -9.57 22.02 -9.24
C MET A 970 -9.52 20.61 -9.85
N HIS A 971 -8.61 19.75 -9.40
CA HIS A 971 -8.56 18.35 -9.86
C HIS A 971 -9.87 17.61 -9.53
N THR A 972 -10.43 17.83 -8.33
CA THR A 972 -11.72 17.23 -7.94
C THR A 972 -12.87 17.71 -8.83
N LEU A 973 -12.89 19.00 -9.22
CA LEU A 973 -13.89 19.56 -10.12
C LEU A 973 -13.86 18.89 -11.50
N TRP A 974 -12.67 18.77 -12.11
CA TRP A 974 -12.52 18.19 -13.44
C TRP A 974 -12.70 16.66 -13.48
N PHE A 975 -12.34 15.98 -12.38
CA PHE A 975 -12.72 14.58 -12.16
C PHE A 975 -14.25 14.41 -12.15
N ARG A 976 -14.97 15.27 -11.42
CA ARG A 976 -16.45 15.23 -11.38
C ARG A 976 -17.05 15.50 -12.76
N GLU A 977 -16.45 16.39 -13.53
CA GLU A 977 -16.91 16.72 -14.88
C GLU A 977 -16.78 15.53 -15.84
N HIS A 978 -15.64 14.83 -15.83
CA HIS A 978 -15.51 13.58 -16.58
C HIS A 978 -16.61 12.58 -16.23
N ASN A 979 -16.83 12.34 -14.93
CA ASN A 979 -17.85 11.39 -14.49
C ASN A 979 -19.30 11.86 -14.76
N ARG A 980 -19.53 13.17 -14.94
CA ARG A 980 -20.82 13.70 -15.40
C ARG A 980 -21.02 13.38 -16.88
N VAL A 981 -20.06 13.78 -17.72
CA VAL A 981 -20.07 13.56 -19.17
C VAL A 981 -20.17 12.06 -19.51
N ALA A 982 -19.38 11.21 -18.85
CA ALA A 982 -19.41 9.77 -19.08
C ALA A 982 -20.78 9.14 -18.75
N ARG A 983 -21.45 9.57 -17.67
CA ARG A 983 -22.81 9.11 -17.34
C ARG A 983 -23.83 9.54 -18.39
N GLU A 984 -23.75 10.78 -18.86
CA GLU A 984 -24.63 11.29 -19.92
C GLU A 984 -24.39 10.58 -21.25
N LEU A 985 -23.14 10.34 -21.63
CA LEU A 985 -22.79 9.59 -22.84
C LEU A 985 -23.24 8.13 -22.77
N SER A 986 -23.07 7.48 -21.61
CA SER A 986 -23.52 6.10 -21.40
C SER A 986 -25.05 6.00 -21.45
N ALA A 987 -25.78 7.01 -20.96
CA ALA A 987 -27.24 7.07 -21.08
C ALA A 987 -27.70 7.33 -22.52
N LEU A 988 -27.00 8.21 -23.24
CA LEU A 988 -27.31 8.54 -24.64
C LEU A 988 -26.93 7.41 -25.61
N ASN A 989 -25.86 6.68 -25.32
CA ASN A 989 -25.32 5.60 -26.15
C ASN A 989 -25.16 4.31 -25.33
N PRO A 990 -26.26 3.60 -24.99
CA PRO A 990 -26.18 2.39 -24.15
C PRO A 990 -25.40 1.22 -24.77
N HIS A 991 -25.16 1.27 -26.09
CA HIS A 991 -24.41 0.26 -26.85
C HIS A 991 -22.89 0.47 -26.80
N TRP A 992 -22.41 1.61 -26.28
CA TRP A 992 -20.98 1.85 -26.12
C TRP A 992 -20.43 1.10 -24.91
N ASP A 993 -19.27 0.45 -25.10
CA ASP A 993 -18.53 -0.14 -23.99
C ASP A 993 -17.87 0.94 -23.12
N GLY A 994 -17.40 0.53 -21.94
CA GLY A 994 -16.77 1.44 -20.98
C GLY A 994 -15.53 2.14 -21.55
N ASP A 995 -14.75 1.48 -22.41
CA ASP A 995 -13.58 2.09 -23.06
C ASP A 995 -13.98 3.21 -24.01
N THR A 996 -15.02 3.00 -24.82
CA THR A 996 -15.54 4.01 -25.74
C THR A 996 -16.11 5.20 -24.96
N VAL A 997 -16.91 4.95 -23.92
CA VAL A 997 -17.47 6.03 -23.07
C VAL A 997 -16.33 6.81 -22.41
N TYR A 998 -15.33 6.13 -21.84
CA TYR A 998 -14.18 6.77 -21.21
C TYR A 998 -13.43 7.67 -22.21
N GLN A 999 -13.11 7.15 -23.40
CA GLN A 999 -12.33 7.90 -24.39
C GLN A 999 -13.11 9.09 -24.98
N GLU A 1000 -14.42 8.96 -25.22
CA GLU A 1000 -15.24 10.09 -25.67
C GLU A 1000 -15.42 11.13 -24.55
N ALA A 1001 -15.62 10.72 -23.30
CA ALA A 1001 -15.64 11.65 -22.15
C ALA A 1001 -14.31 12.38 -21.96
N ARG A 1002 -13.18 11.64 -22.02
CA ARG A 1002 -11.82 12.20 -22.00
C ARG A 1002 -11.60 13.22 -23.11
N LYS A 1003 -12.06 12.92 -24.33
CA LYS A 1003 -11.96 13.80 -25.49
C LYS A 1003 -12.79 15.08 -25.32
N ILE A 1004 -14.02 14.99 -24.79
CA ILE A 1004 -14.87 16.14 -24.53
C ILE A 1004 -14.23 17.03 -23.45
N VAL A 1005 -13.84 16.47 -22.31
CA VAL A 1005 -13.18 17.22 -21.23
C VAL A 1005 -11.89 17.89 -21.72
N GLY A 1006 -11.06 17.18 -22.50
CA GLY A 1006 -9.87 17.78 -23.12
C GLY A 1006 -10.22 18.95 -24.05
N ALA A 1007 -11.32 18.86 -24.79
CA ALA A 1007 -11.82 19.96 -25.63
C ALA A 1007 -12.36 21.14 -24.80
N GLU A 1008 -13.00 20.89 -23.66
CA GLU A 1008 -13.43 21.94 -22.72
C GLU A 1008 -12.24 22.70 -22.14
N LEU A 1009 -11.19 21.98 -21.72
CA LEU A 1009 -9.93 22.57 -21.24
C LEU A 1009 -9.30 23.46 -22.31
N GLN A 1010 -9.23 22.98 -23.55
CA GLN A 1010 -8.75 23.76 -24.70
C GLN A 1010 -9.63 25.00 -24.93
N HIS A 1011 -10.95 24.83 -24.94
CA HIS A 1011 -11.90 25.91 -25.19
C HIS A 1011 -11.77 27.03 -24.15
N ILE A 1012 -11.75 26.69 -22.86
CA ILE A 1012 -11.58 27.66 -21.78
C ILE A 1012 -10.22 28.35 -21.91
N THR A 1013 -9.16 27.59 -22.19
CA THR A 1013 -7.80 28.14 -22.28
C THR A 1013 -7.66 29.13 -23.43
N TYR A 1014 -8.06 28.76 -24.65
CA TYR A 1014 -7.89 29.60 -25.83
C TYR A 1014 -8.92 30.73 -25.94
N SER A 1015 -10.16 30.51 -25.49
CA SER A 1015 -11.25 31.48 -25.68
C SER A 1015 -11.38 32.46 -24.52
N HIS A 1016 -10.98 32.08 -23.30
CA HIS A 1016 -11.22 32.88 -22.11
C HIS A 1016 -9.95 33.23 -21.33
N TRP A 1017 -9.05 32.28 -21.10
CA TRP A 1017 -7.89 32.50 -20.26
C TRP A 1017 -6.75 33.23 -20.99
N LEU A 1018 -6.30 32.71 -22.14
CA LEU A 1018 -5.21 33.33 -22.93
C LEU A 1018 -5.48 34.79 -23.31
N PRO A 1019 -6.70 35.19 -23.72
CA PRO A 1019 -6.97 36.60 -24.02
C PRO A 1019 -6.76 37.54 -22.82
N LYS A 1020 -7.02 37.06 -21.59
CA LYS A 1020 -6.81 37.83 -20.36
C LYS A 1020 -5.33 37.93 -19.99
N VAL A 1021 -4.56 36.88 -20.26
CA VAL A 1021 -3.12 36.81 -19.98
C VAL A 1021 -2.31 37.62 -21.01
N LEU A 1022 -2.64 37.48 -22.29
CA LEU A 1022 -1.88 38.06 -23.40
C LEU A 1022 -2.35 39.46 -23.80
N GLY A 1023 -3.58 39.84 -23.44
CA GLY A 1023 -4.22 41.08 -23.88
C GLY A 1023 -4.51 41.11 -25.39
N ASP A 1024 -5.04 42.23 -25.88
CA ASP A 1024 -5.46 42.35 -27.29
C ASP A 1024 -4.35 42.05 -28.31
N PRO A 1025 -3.10 42.55 -28.17
CA PRO A 1025 -2.05 42.31 -29.14
C PRO A 1025 -1.71 40.82 -29.28
N GLY A 1026 -1.51 40.13 -28.15
CA GLY A 1026 -1.21 38.69 -28.17
C GLY A 1026 -2.42 37.85 -28.59
N THR A 1027 -3.64 38.27 -28.25
CA THR A 1027 -4.86 37.62 -28.73
C THR A 1027 -4.97 37.68 -30.25
N ARG A 1028 -4.63 38.82 -30.88
CA ARG A 1028 -4.60 38.94 -32.34
C ARG A 1028 -3.61 37.97 -32.99
N MET A 1029 -2.48 37.67 -32.33
CA MET A 1029 -1.51 36.67 -32.82
C MET A 1029 -2.06 35.24 -32.81
N LEU A 1030 -3.04 34.95 -31.95
CA LEU A 1030 -3.66 33.63 -31.82
C LEU A 1030 -4.95 33.45 -32.64
N ARG A 1031 -5.50 34.50 -33.25
CA ARG A 1031 -6.81 34.43 -33.93
C ARG A 1031 -6.75 33.63 -35.23
N GLY A 1032 -7.78 32.81 -35.44
CA GLY A 1032 -8.06 32.13 -36.71
C GLY A 1032 -7.31 30.81 -36.88
N TYR A 1033 -7.68 29.79 -36.09
CA TYR A 1033 -7.20 28.42 -36.29
C TYR A 1033 -7.43 27.99 -37.76
N ARG A 1034 -6.36 27.62 -38.46
CA ARG A 1034 -6.38 27.29 -39.91
C ARG A 1034 -6.36 25.79 -40.19
N GLY A 1035 -6.61 24.96 -39.18
CA GLY A 1035 -6.46 23.51 -39.25
C GLY A 1035 -5.11 23.01 -38.68
N TYR A 1036 -4.98 21.69 -38.60
CA TYR A 1036 -3.80 21.00 -38.10
C TYR A 1036 -2.64 21.10 -39.11
N ASN A 1037 -1.43 21.40 -38.62
CA ASN A 1037 -0.22 21.46 -39.43
C ASN A 1037 0.82 20.47 -38.89
N PRO A 1038 1.14 19.37 -39.61
CA PRO A 1038 2.09 18.35 -39.15
C PRO A 1038 3.55 18.83 -39.11
N ASN A 1039 3.86 20.00 -39.66
CA ASN A 1039 5.22 20.56 -39.63
C ASN A 1039 5.50 21.38 -38.34
N VAL A 1040 4.50 21.57 -37.48
CA VAL A 1040 4.65 22.29 -36.21
C VAL A 1040 5.04 21.30 -35.12
N ASN A 1041 6.19 21.53 -34.48
CA ASN A 1041 6.60 20.79 -33.30
C ASN A 1041 5.78 21.25 -32.10
N ALA A 1042 4.94 20.35 -31.58
CA ALA A 1042 4.07 20.61 -30.43
C ALA A 1042 4.78 20.47 -29.07
N GLY A 1043 6.05 20.04 -29.03
CA GLY A 1043 6.80 19.90 -27.79
C GLY A 1043 6.87 21.22 -27.01
N ILE A 1044 6.69 21.15 -25.69
CA ILE A 1044 6.79 22.33 -24.83
C ILE A 1044 8.19 22.94 -24.95
N ILE A 1045 8.24 24.25 -25.12
CA ILE A 1045 9.49 25.00 -25.16
C ILE A 1045 10.10 25.04 -23.75
N ASN A 1046 11.38 24.70 -23.62
CA ASN A 1046 12.10 24.69 -22.34
C ASN A 1046 12.00 26.05 -21.61
N SER A 1047 12.24 27.16 -22.31
CA SER A 1047 12.11 28.50 -21.72
C SER A 1047 10.69 28.88 -21.33
N PHE A 1048 9.67 28.25 -21.91
CA PHE A 1048 8.28 28.43 -21.51
C PHE A 1048 8.02 27.76 -20.16
N ALA A 1049 8.26 26.45 -20.05
CA ALA A 1049 8.07 25.66 -18.82
C ALA A 1049 8.92 26.16 -17.64
N THR A 1050 10.18 26.49 -17.93
CA THR A 1050 11.18 26.79 -16.88
C THR A 1050 11.12 28.24 -16.39
N ALA A 1051 10.69 29.18 -17.23
CA ALA A 1051 10.75 30.60 -16.91
C ALA A 1051 9.50 31.40 -17.28
N ALA A 1052 9.05 31.36 -18.55
CA ALA A 1052 8.02 32.30 -19.00
C ALA A 1052 6.64 32.04 -18.36
N PHE A 1053 6.22 30.77 -18.26
CA PHE A 1053 4.91 30.40 -17.69
C PHE A 1053 4.86 30.55 -16.16
N ARG A 1054 6.03 30.67 -15.52
CA ARG A 1054 6.17 30.95 -14.08
C ARG A 1054 5.72 32.37 -13.69
N PHE A 1055 5.28 33.19 -14.65
CA PHE A 1055 4.68 34.50 -14.35
C PHE A 1055 3.51 34.38 -13.34
N GLY A 1056 2.80 33.26 -13.31
CA GLY A 1056 1.72 33.00 -12.35
C GLY A 1056 2.14 33.18 -10.88
N HIS A 1057 3.43 33.00 -10.55
CA HIS A 1057 3.94 33.17 -9.20
C HIS A 1057 3.81 34.63 -8.70
N ILE A 1058 3.79 35.62 -9.59
CA ILE A 1058 3.57 37.03 -9.22
C ILE A 1058 2.10 37.32 -8.88
N LEU A 1059 1.18 36.43 -9.26
CA LEU A 1059 -0.26 36.53 -9.01
C LEU A 1059 -0.69 35.74 -7.76
N ILE A 1060 0.24 34.99 -7.13
CA ILE A 1060 -0.07 34.22 -5.94
C ILE A 1060 -0.39 35.15 -4.76
N ASN A 1061 -1.55 34.94 -4.17
CA ASN A 1061 -1.98 35.63 -2.97
C ASN A 1061 -1.40 34.92 -1.72
N PRO A 1062 -0.90 35.64 -0.72
CA PRO A 1062 -0.36 35.06 0.50
C PRO A 1062 -1.42 34.39 1.38
N ILE A 1063 -2.71 34.58 1.09
CA ILE A 1063 -3.83 33.98 1.81
C ILE A 1063 -4.73 33.24 0.80
N LEU A 1064 -5.06 31.99 1.10
CA LEU A 1064 -6.15 31.24 0.50
C LEU A 1064 -7.47 31.56 1.22
N TYR A 1065 -8.37 32.21 0.50
CA TYR A 1065 -9.67 32.63 1.04
C TYR A 1065 -10.65 31.48 0.87
N ARG A 1066 -11.49 31.27 1.88
CA ARG A 1066 -12.47 30.19 1.92
C ARG A 1066 -13.80 30.78 2.39
N LEU A 1067 -14.82 30.63 1.55
CA LEU A 1067 -16.09 31.33 1.73
C LEU A 1067 -17.26 30.35 1.91
N ASN A 1068 -18.15 30.65 2.86
CA ASN A 1068 -19.39 29.91 3.04
C ASN A 1068 -20.38 30.20 1.90
N ASP A 1069 -21.58 29.63 1.98
CA ASP A 1069 -22.66 29.79 0.99
C ASP A 1069 -23.20 31.23 0.88
N THR A 1070 -23.11 32.02 1.96
CA THR A 1070 -23.42 33.46 1.97
C THR A 1070 -22.28 34.36 1.50
N LEU A 1071 -21.19 33.78 0.98
CA LEU A 1071 -19.95 34.48 0.59
C LEU A 1071 -19.20 35.18 1.74
N GLY A 1072 -19.55 34.88 3.00
CA GLY A 1072 -18.78 35.24 4.18
C GLY A 1072 -17.64 34.25 4.44
N GLU A 1073 -16.76 34.56 5.40
CA GLU A 1073 -15.71 33.64 5.84
C GLU A 1073 -16.32 32.38 6.50
N ILE A 1074 -15.72 31.20 6.26
CA ILE A 1074 -16.12 29.96 6.96
C ILE A 1074 -15.67 29.97 8.42
N SER A 1075 -16.25 29.13 9.28
CA SER A 1075 -15.91 29.04 10.72
C SER A 1075 -14.43 28.78 10.99
N GLU A 1076 -13.77 28.00 10.13
CA GLU A 1076 -12.35 27.64 10.22
C GLU A 1076 -11.41 28.73 9.66
N GLY A 1077 -11.99 29.81 9.13
CA GLY A 1077 -11.28 30.99 8.64
C GLY A 1077 -10.53 30.81 7.31
N HIS A 1078 -9.80 31.85 6.90
CA HIS A 1078 -8.87 31.80 5.77
C HIS A 1078 -7.52 31.15 6.14
N LEU A 1079 -6.76 30.69 5.15
CA LEU A 1079 -5.46 30.04 5.37
C LEU A 1079 -4.30 30.86 4.80
N PRO A 1080 -3.19 31.04 5.53
CA PRO A 1080 -1.94 31.45 4.92
C PRO A 1080 -1.48 30.46 3.84
N PHE A 1081 -0.86 30.94 2.76
CA PHE A 1081 -0.47 30.13 1.60
C PHE A 1081 0.37 28.91 2.01
N ASN A 1082 1.34 29.08 2.90
CA ASN A 1082 2.19 27.99 3.37
C ASN A 1082 1.46 26.92 4.21
N LYS A 1083 0.32 27.25 4.83
CA LYS A 1083 -0.54 26.32 5.58
C LYS A 1083 -1.53 25.57 4.69
N ALA A 1084 -1.82 26.12 3.52
CA ALA A 1084 -2.62 25.47 2.49
C ALA A 1084 -1.81 24.47 1.63
N LEU A 1085 -0.49 24.39 1.82
CA LEU A 1085 0.37 23.39 1.17
C LEU A 1085 0.23 22.03 1.85
N PHE A 1086 0.07 20.97 1.04
CA PHE A 1086 0.00 19.58 1.49
C PHE A 1086 -1.02 19.29 2.61
N SER A 1087 -2.18 19.95 2.58
CA SER A 1087 -3.23 19.81 3.61
C SER A 1087 -4.59 19.32 3.07
N PRO A 1088 -4.64 18.22 2.28
CA PRO A 1088 -5.87 17.74 1.66
C PRO A 1088 -6.95 17.31 2.67
N SER A 1089 -6.60 16.93 3.91
CA SER A 1089 -7.60 16.65 4.97
C SER A 1089 -8.56 17.81 5.21
N ARG A 1090 -8.14 19.05 4.94
CA ARG A 1090 -9.00 20.23 5.09
C ARG A 1090 -10.17 20.23 4.13
N ILE A 1091 -10.04 19.64 2.93
CA ILE A 1091 -11.20 19.42 2.05
C ILE A 1091 -12.19 18.44 2.71
N ILE A 1092 -11.70 17.46 3.47
CA ILE A 1092 -12.54 16.45 4.14
C ILE A 1092 -13.15 17.01 5.43
N LYS A 1093 -12.45 17.87 6.18
CA LYS A 1093 -12.90 18.31 7.50
C LYS A 1093 -13.57 19.69 7.49
N GLU A 1094 -13.24 20.54 6.52
CA GLU A 1094 -13.53 21.98 6.55
C GLU A 1094 -14.38 22.41 5.33
N GLY A 1095 -15.42 21.63 5.02
CA GLY A 1095 -16.51 22.06 4.11
C GLY A 1095 -16.41 21.61 2.65
N GLY A 1096 -15.53 20.66 2.29
CA GLY A 1096 -15.39 20.19 0.91
C GLY A 1096 -14.59 21.14 0.03
N ILE A 1097 -14.83 21.08 -1.29
CA ILE A 1097 -14.16 21.95 -2.27
C ILE A 1097 -14.89 23.29 -2.46
N ASP A 1098 -16.17 23.37 -2.09
CA ASP A 1098 -17.03 24.51 -2.38
C ASP A 1098 -16.51 25.80 -1.74
N PRO A 1099 -16.06 25.84 -0.47
CA PRO A 1099 -15.52 27.06 0.12
C PRO A 1099 -14.27 27.58 -0.58
N VAL A 1100 -13.42 26.66 -1.04
CA VAL A 1100 -12.20 26.97 -1.79
C VAL A 1100 -12.57 27.56 -3.15
N LEU A 1101 -13.46 26.90 -3.90
CA LEU A 1101 -13.92 27.37 -5.21
C LEU A 1101 -14.61 28.74 -5.10
N ARG A 1102 -15.48 28.96 -4.11
CA ARG A 1102 -16.07 30.29 -3.86
C ARG A 1102 -15.00 31.34 -3.58
N GLY A 1103 -13.94 31.01 -2.83
CA GLY A 1103 -12.81 31.91 -2.65
C GLY A 1103 -12.03 32.22 -3.93
N LEU A 1104 -11.94 31.25 -4.85
CA LEU A 1104 -11.29 31.45 -6.16
C LEU A 1104 -12.10 32.35 -7.09
N PHE A 1105 -13.42 32.20 -7.11
CA PHE A 1105 -14.33 32.97 -7.95
C PHE A 1105 -14.74 34.32 -7.34
N GLY A 1106 -14.97 34.36 -6.03
CA GLY A 1106 -15.57 35.48 -5.31
C GLY A 1106 -14.59 36.54 -4.80
N VAL A 1107 -13.27 36.29 -4.88
CA VAL A 1107 -12.26 37.23 -4.38
C VAL A 1107 -11.36 37.70 -5.52
N ALA A 1108 -11.05 39.00 -5.51
CA ALA A 1108 -10.14 39.64 -6.44
C ALA A 1108 -8.74 38.99 -6.45
N ALA A 1109 -8.13 38.95 -7.62
CA ALA A 1109 -6.75 38.50 -7.82
C ALA A 1109 -5.75 39.46 -7.16
N LYS A 1110 -4.49 39.01 -6.99
CA LYS A 1110 -3.40 39.91 -6.63
C LYS A 1110 -3.01 40.77 -7.84
N TRP A 1111 -2.95 42.08 -7.65
CA TRP A 1111 -2.42 42.99 -8.65
C TRP A 1111 -0.92 42.79 -8.84
N ARG A 1112 -0.49 42.76 -10.11
CA ARG A 1112 0.92 42.66 -10.51
C ARG A 1112 1.62 44.02 -10.39
N ALA A 1113 1.88 44.44 -9.15
CA ALA A 1113 2.51 45.72 -8.87
C ALA A 1113 3.89 45.85 -9.56
N PRO A 1114 4.17 46.93 -10.31
CA PRO A 1114 5.45 47.13 -11.00
C PRO A 1114 6.69 47.08 -10.09
N SER A 1115 6.51 47.43 -8.81
CA SER A 1115 7.59 47.54 -7.83
C SER A 1115 7.59 46.44 -6.75
N TYR A 1116 6.59 45.54 -6.77
CA TYR A 1116 6.38 44.53 -5.73
C TYR A 1116 5.74 43.26 -6.31
N LEU A 1117 6.57 42.43 -6.93
CA LEU A 1117 6.09 41.24 -7.63
C LEU A 1117 5.82 40.07 -6.69
N LEU A 1118 6.58 39.91 -5.61
CA LEU A 1118 6.58 38.68 -4.80
C LEU A 1118 6.41 38.97 -3.31
N SER A 1119 5.55 38.19 -2.65
CA SER A 1119 5.36 38.27 -1.20
C SER A 1119 6.48 37.59 -0.42
N LEU A 1120 6.65 37.97 0.85
CA LEU A 1120 7.57 37.27 1.75
C LEU A 1120 7.16 35.81 2.01
N GLU A 1121 5.88 35.47 1.88
CA GLU A 1121 5.43 34.07 1.98
C GLU A 1121 6.11 33.18 0.92
N LEU A 1122 6.27 33.67 -0.31
CA LEU A 1122 6.88 32.91 -1.41
C LEU A 1122 8.40 32.91 -1.41
N THR A 1123 9.01 33.92 -0.79
CA THR A 1123 10.46 34.13 -0.84
C THR A 1123 11.14 33.77 0.48
N GLN A 1124 10.42 33.67 1.59
CA GLN A 1124 11.01 33.40 2.92
C GLN A 1124 10.33 32.29 3.70
N ARG A 1125 9.13 31.85 3.31
CA ARG A 1125 8.34 30.86 4.07
C ARG A 1125 7.81 29.72 3.21
N LEU A 1126 8.09 29.73 1.91
CA LEU A 1126 7.64 28.67 1.01
C LEU A 1126 8.27 27.36 1.46
N PHE A 1127 7.41 26.35 1.64
CA PHE A 1127 7.82 25.04 2.11
C PHE A 1127 8.55 25.07 3.47
N SER A 1128 8.32 26.06 4.34
CA SER A 1128 8.98 26.10 5.66
C SER A 1128 8.59 24.95 6.59
N ALA A 1129 7.42 24.35 6.40
CA ALA A 1129 7.05 23.07 7.03
C ALA A 1129 7.83 21.88 6.44
N ALA A 1130 8.33 22.05 5.21
CA ALA A 1130 8.90 21.05 4.33
C ALA A 1130 10.43 21.24 4.04
N TYR A 1131 11.13 22.20 4.68
CA TYR A 1131 12.60 22.28 4.66
C TYR A 1131 13.17 22.82 5.97
N SER A 1132 14.42 22.48 6.29
CA SER A 1132 15.19 23.09 7.39
C SER A 1132 15.55 24.56 7.12
N THR A 1133 15.49 24.99 5.87
CA THR A 1133 15.60 26.39 5.43
C THR A 1133 14.50 26.62 4.41
N ALA A 1134 13.60 27.56 4.66
CA ALA A 1134 12.52 27.88 3.73
C ALA A 1134 13.07 28.21 2.33
N VAL A 1135 12.37 27.77 1.30
CA VAL A 1135 12.79 27.96 -0.09
C VAL A 1135 12.35 29.34 -0.58
N ASP A 1136 13.16 29.93 -1.43
CA ASP A 1136 12.80 31.13 -2.18
C ASP A 1136 12.35 30.72 -3.59
N SER A 1137 11.06 30.89 -3.87
CA SER A 1137 10.47 30.57 -5.17
C SER A 1137 11.20 31.25 -6.34
N ALA A 1138 11.55 32.53 -6.21
CA ALA A 1138 12.20 33.28 -7.28
C ALA A 1138 13.66 32.89 -7.45
N ALA A 1139 14.39 32.67 -6.36
CA ALA A 1139 15.75 32.15 -6.44
C ALA A 1139 15.77 30.79 -7.14
N THR A 1140 14.81 29.92 -6.83
CA THR A 1140 14.66 28.59 -7.45
C THR A 1140 14.37 28.70 -8.95
N ILE A 1141 13.50 29.61 -9.41
CA ILE A 1141 13.25 29.83 -10.84
C ILE A 1141 14.53 30.28 -11.56
N ILE A 1142 15.27 31.23 -10.99
CA ILE A 1142 16.54 31.72 -11.56
C ILE A 1142 17.57 30.59 -11.62
N GLN A 1143 17.69 29.81 -10.56
CA GLN A 1143 18.63 28.67 -10.49
C GLN A 1143 18.23 27.56 -11.47
N ARG A 1144 16.94 27.25 -11.59
CA ARG A 1144 16.41 26.29 -12.59
C ARG A 1144 16.65 26.76 -14.01
N GLY A 1145 16.52 28.06 -14.29
CA GLY A 1145 16.89 28.63 -15.59
C GLY A 1145 18.37 28.45 -15.92
N ARG A 1146 19.27 28.49 -14.92
CA ARG A 1146 20.70 28.19 -15.11
C ARG A 1146 20.97 26.70 -15.32
N ASP A 1147 20.28 25.84 -14.56
CA ASP A 1147 20.33 24.37 -14.70
C ASP A 1147 19.89 23.92 -16.10
N HIS A 1148 18.83 24.54 -16.63
CA HIS A 1148 18.26 24.25 -17.94
C HIS A 1148 18.95 24.99 -19.10
N GLY A 1149 20.00 25.77 -18.83
CA GLY A 1149 20.72 26.50 -19.87
C GLY A 1149 19.84 27.49 -20.64
N ILE A 1150 18.88 28.15 -19.99
CA ILE A 1150 18.04 29.17 -20.63
C ILE A 1150 18.92 30.34 -21.09
N PRO A 1151 18.84 30.79 -22.35
CA PRO A 1151 19.62 31.93 -22.84
C PRO A 1151 19.34 33.26 -22.11
N PRO A 1152 20.27 34.23 -22.18
CA PRO A 1152 20.03 35.61 -21.74
C PRO A 1152 18.73 36.22 -22.27
N TYR A 1153 18.10 37.08 -21.47
CA TYR A 1153 16.87 37.79 -21.83
C TYR A 1153 17.01 38.62 -23.12
N VAL A 1154 18.20 39.20 -23.38
CA VAL A 1154 18.47 40.00 -24.59
C VAL A 1154 18.34 39.17 -25.87
N ASP A 1155 18.70 37.89 -25.85
CA ASP A 1155 18.61 37.01 -27.01
C ASP A 1155 17.15 36.71 -27.34
N PHE A 1156 16.30 36.54 -26.32
CA PHE A 1156 14.86 36.41 -26.50
C PHE A 1156 14.21 37.71 -27.02
N ARG A 1157 14.69 38.89 -26.64
CA ARG A 1157 14.19 40.14 -27.20
C ARG A 1157 14.48 40.23 -28.69
N VAL A 1158 15.69 39.89 -29.11
CA VAL A 1158 16.06 39.86 -30.53
C VAL A 1158 15.20 38.84 -31.28
N PHE A 1159 15.04 37.63 -30.73
CA PHE A 1159 14.17 36.60 -31.29
C PHE A 1159 12.72 37.07 -31.44
N CYS A 1160 12.18 37.77 -30.45
CA CYS A 1160 10.82 38.32 -30.46
C CYS A 1160 10.70 39.65 -31.22
N ASN A 1161 11.74 40.09 -31.94
CA ASN A 1161 11.77 41.37 -32.66
C ASN A 1161 11.42 42.59 -31.78
N LEU A 1162 11.88 42.57 -30.53
CA LEU A 1162 11.75 43.67 -29.58
C LEU A 1162 13.00 44.56 -29.61
N THR A 1163 12.88 45.78 -29.08
CA THR A 1163 14.00 46.73 -29.03
C THR A 1163 15.24 46.12 -28.36
N SER A 1164 16.39 46.30 -29.00
CA SER A 1164 17.68 45.90 -28.43
C SER A 1164 17.95 46.74 -27.19
N VAL A 1165 18.13 46.04 -26.06
CA VAL A 1165 18.54 46.63 -24.80
C VAL A 1165 20.07 46.74 -24.84
N LYS A 1166 20.63 47.88 -24.43
CA LYS A 1166 22.01 48.34 -24.06
C LYS A 1166 22.45 48.23 -22.60
N ASN A 1167 21.51 48.53 -21.74
CA ASN A 1167 21.67 48.69 -20.31
C ASN A 1167 20.28 48.64 -19.67
N PHE A 1168 20.21 48.68 -18.33
CA PHE A 1168 18.92 48.58 -17.66
C PHE A 1168 17.99 49.78 -17.89
N GLU A 1169 18.47 50.98 -18.23
CA GLU A 1169 17.57 52.11 -18.53
C GLU A 1169 16.79 51.91 -19.83
N ASP A 1170 17.31 51.14 -20.79
CA ASP A 1170 16.54 50.80 -22.00
C ASP A 1170 15.31 49.94 -21.69
N LEU A 1171 15.21 49.40 -20.47
CA LEU A 1171 14.05 48.67 -19.94
C LEU A 1171 13.08 49.56 -19.13
N GLN A 1172 13.19 50.88 -19.21
CA GLN A 1172 12.32 51.80 -18.45
C GLN A 1172 10.83 51.64 -18.75
N ASN A 1173 10.47 51.13 -19.93
CA ASN A 1173 9.08 50.91 -20.32
C ASN A 1173 8.51 49.61 -19.73
N GLU A 1174 9.35 48.58 -19.60
CA GLU A 1174 9.02 47.28 -19.04
C GLU A 1174 9.14 47.25 -17.52
N ILE A 1175 10.19 47.84 -16.97
CA ILE A 1175 10.49 47.95 -15.54
C ILE A 1175 10.39 49.43 -15.18
N LYS A 1176 9.18 49.91 -14.86
CA LYS A 1176 8.92 51.34 -14.61
C LYS A 1176 9.68 51.92 -13.42
N ASP A 1177 9.96 51.10 -12.40
CA ASP A 1177 10.64 51.50 -11.18
C ASP A 1177 12.16 51.66 -11.39
N SER A 1178 12.67 52.89 -11.25
CA SER A 1178 14.09 53.20 -11.44
C SER A 1178 14.99 52.62 -10.37
N GLU A 1179 14.52 52.46 -9.13
CA GLU A 1179 15.28 51.86 -8.03
C GLU A 1179 15.55 50.38 -8.33
N ILE A 1180 14.54 49.68 -8.85
CA ILE A 1180 14.67 48.28 -9.30
C ILE A 1180 15.67 48.17 -10.44
N ARG A 1181 15.57 49.04 -11.47
CA ARG A 1181 16.53 49.06 -12.59
C ARG A 1181 17.95 49.29 -12.09
N GLN A 1182 18.16 50.21 -11.14
CA GLN A 1182 19.47 50.50 -10.56
C GLN A 1182 20.04 49.31 -9.76
N LYS A 1183 19.21 48.62 -8.97
CA LYS A 1183 19.61 47.40 -8.23
C LYS A 1183 20.00 46.27 -9.17
N LEU A 1184 19.18 46.01 -10.20
CA LEU A 1184 19.50 45.00 -11.21
C LEU A 1184 20.77 45.37 -11.99
N ARG A 1185 20.95 46.65 -12.33
CA ARG A 1185 22.19 47.16 -12.91
C ARG A 1185 23.38 46.83 -12.00
N LYS A 1186 23.32 47.10 -10.70
CA LYS A 1186 24.42 46.76 -9.79
C LYS A 1186 24.77 45.27 -9.79
N PHE A 1187 23.77 44.38 -9.89
CA PHE A 1187 23.99 42.92 -9.86
C PHE A 1187 24.42 42.32 -11.19
N TYR A 1188 23.99 42.88 -12.32
CA TYR A 1188 24.28 42.34 -13.65
C TYR A 1188 25.26 43.19 -14.49
N ALA A 1189 25.62 44.43 -14.09
CA ALA A 1189 26.48 45.33 -14.87
C ALA A 1189 28.00 45.09 -14.71
N SER A 1190 28.42 44.14 -13.88
CA SER A 1190 29.81 43.66 -13.93
C SER A 1190 30.14 42.83 -15.18
N PHE A 1191 29.12 42.47 -15.95
CA PHE A 1191 29.26 41.92 -17.28
C PHE A 1191 29.57 43.04 -18.27
N GLY A 1192 30.79 43.05 -18.80
CA GLY A 1192 31.12 43.83 -19.98
C GLY A 1192 30.19 43.44 -21.13
N TRP A 1193 29.20 44.27 -21.37
CA TRP A 1193 28.33 44.26 -22.54
C TRP A 1193 29.16 44.45 -23.81
N LYS A 1194 29.70 43.37 -24.36
CA LYS A 1194 30.08 43.32 -25.77
C LYS A 1194 29.06 42.43 -26.47
N CYS A 1195 28.20 43.06 -27.28
CA CYS A 1195 27.46 42.38 -28.33
C CYS A 1195 28.44 41.44 -29.06
N ARG A 1196 28.22 40.13 -29.00
CA ARG A 1196 28.81 39.28 -30.04
C ARG A 1196 28.08 39.68 -31.32
N ASN A 1197 28.79 40.35 -32.20
CA ASN A 1197 28.35 40.54 -33.57
C ASN A 1197 27.98 39.16 -34.12
N SER A 1198 26.77 39.10 -34.68
CA SER A 1198 26.32 38.16 -35.70
C SER A 1198 27.45 37.31 -36.29
N MET A 1199 27.57 36.06 -35.84
CA MET A 1199 28.06 35.02 -36.74
C MET A 1199 26.86 34.62 -37.58
N ASN A 1200 26.98 34.85 -38.89
CA ASN A 1200 26.01 34.49 -39.90
C ASN A 1200 25.49 33.07 -39.66
N VAL A 1201 24.18 32.97 -39.49
CA VAL A 1201 23.45 31.71 -39.63
C VAL A 1201 23.31 31.49 -41.14
N SER A 1202 24.10 30.56 -41.67
CA SER A 1202 23.80 29.82 -42.88
C SER A 1202 23.34 28.43 -42.49
#